data_AF-A0A257ZTC6-F1
#
_entry.id   AF-A0A257ZTC6-F1
#
_cell.length_a   1.000
_cell.length_b   1.000
_cell.length_c   1.000
_cell.angle_alpha   90.00
_cell.angle_beta   90.00
_cell.angle_gamma   90.00
#
_symmetry.space_group_name_H-M   'P 1'
#
loop_
_entity.id
_entity.type
_entity.pdbx_description
1 polymer ?
#
loop_
_entity_poly.entity_id
_entity_poly.type
_entity_poly.pdbx_seq_one_letter_code
_entity_poly.pdbx_strand_id
1 'polypeptide(L)'
;MEEKSRGRSAFLIRVAKTSNQPIGVFVSSPVVSEDGTRHYKVDYFVCSPTAPVLRLSGAPIPSQSIVHRCTAIGHTDRSVESWLTGAPTQIECVGLTAYPGNVFPRVAGIVRFDEVQENHLPMRLLHGDVLEPRNGGRKVICQLVNDRAVKWGGGVARRIAKRYPEAEKAFTKQVLQIPERDRLGRTVFCDATDDTTIASLIGQEGFGPSLFPRIRYEALQACFEQVVDHAVSIEASIHMPKIGTGSAGGDWSTIQEMLDDVMVRSGLFVTVYDLPPKRVQLELFYLSTGNAKLRIVLLSGPICSGKSSLVLLLKERHGAKIIKTRELILKKAPKTKPERKALQVAGQRLDNKDGGVWVGEALQRTIDSYATGQTPKGLYVVDSVRIVGQIEAIRRAYGAEVHHIHLTATDEELRKRYEARSREDDEAVGYDELKRNRTEREITKLAEVADIVVSTDRCSEEAVLVRATALLNLYPRSNAALVDVLIGGQYGSEGKGNIVGHIAPEYDLLVRVGGPNAGHQVYAEPKPEKYYHLPSGTQRAPNAKLLLGPGAVIYPRKLLEEIAEHKIDAARLTIDPCAMIITDADRDEEAKRFGSISSTAQGVGIASARKMTGRSEYKEKKAAFLARDCEVLQPYMGSARQILADAIVAGQRILLEGTQGTGLSLHHGEYPHVTTRDTTVAGCLADAGIAPSNVRKIIMVCRTYPIRVGGPSGPMANEVTMSEISRRSGIPLETLEKAERTTTTDRPRRIAEFDWLQFRDSVQLNGPTDIALTFVDYFDIKNRKAYRFEQLSQETISFVGEIERVSGRPVSLLSTDFNWRNVIDRRAW
;
A
#
# COMPACT_ATOMS: atom_id res chain seq x y z
N MET A 1 -28.88 33.58 -25.63
CA MET A 1 -28.46 32.97 -26.92
C MET A 1 -26.95 32.75 -27.01
N GLU A 2 -26.11 33.51 -26.30
CA GLU A 2 -24.65 33.25 -26.19
C GLU A 2 -24.29 31.89 -25.57
N GLU A 3 -25.09 31.37 -24.64
CA GLU A 3 -24.90 30.03 -24.04
C GLU A 3 -24.96 28.88 -25.07
N LYS A 4 -25.82 28.97 -26.09
CA LYS A 4 -25.92 27.95 -27.15
C LYS A 4 -24.74 27.98 -28.13
N SER A 5 -24.04 29.11 -28.25
CA SER A 5 -22.84 29.27 -29.09
C SER A 5 -21.61 28.62 -28.44
N ARG A 6 -21.46 28.72 -27.11
CA ARG A 6 -20.36 28.07 -26.36
C ARG A 6 -20.43 26.53 -26.40
N GLY A 7 -21.62 25.94 -26.34
CA GLY A 7 -21.79 24.49 -26.34
C GLY A 7 -21.30 23.77 -27.61
N ARG A 8 -21.42 24.40 -28.79
CA ARG A 8 -20.99 23.80 -30.08
C ARG A 8 -19.47 23.86 -30.28
N SER A 9 -18.81 24.89 -29.75
CA SER A 9 -17.34 25.01 -29.76
C SER A 9 -16.69 23.97 -28.84
N ALA A 10 -17.28 23.73 -27.67
CA ALA A 10 -16.80 22.71 -26.74
C ALA A 10 -16.82 21.28 -27.31
N PHE A 11 -17.78 20.97 -28.18
CA PHE A 11 -17.84 19.67 -28.87
C PHE A 11 -16.64 19.45 -29.80
N LEU A 12 -16.34 20.44 -30.65
CA LEU A 12 -15.22 20.38 -31.59
C LEU A 12 -13.87 20.25 -30.88
N ILE A 13 -13.68 20.99 -29.79
CA ILE A 13 -12.51 20.88 -28.93
C ILE A 13 -12.40 19.45 -28.37
N ARG A 14 -13.51 18.87 -27.89
CA ARG A 14 -13.52 17.51 -27.35
C ARG A 14 -13.21 16.47 -28.43
N VAL A 15 -13.75 16.62 -29.64
CA VAL A 15 -13.46 15.74 -30.79
C VAL A 15 -11.96 15.69 -31.10
N ALA A 16 -11.30 16.85 -31.14
CA ALA A 16 -9.85 16.91 -31.34
C ALA A 16 -9.12 16.19 -30.20
N LYS A 17 -9.44 16.53 -28.94
CA LYS A 17 -8.74 16.01 -27.76
C LYS A 17 -8.90 14.51 -27.53
N THR A 18 -10.01 13.90 -27.95
CA THR A 18 -10.26 12.45 -27.82
C THR A 18 -9.86 11.65 -29.05
N SER A 19 -9.42 12.30 -30.13
CA SER A 19 -9.04 11.62 -31.37
C SER A 19 -7.67 11.00 -31.27
N ASN A 20 -7.54 9.72 -31.64
CA ASN A 20 -6.26 9.06 -31.84
C ASN A 20 -5.66 9.32 -33.23
N GLN A 21 -6.43 9.92 -34.14
CA GLN A 21 -5.98 10.34 -35.47
C GLN A 21 -5.33 11.74 -35.37
N PRO A 22 -4.23 12.01 -36.10
CA PRO A 22 -3.52 13.29 -36.09
C PRO A 22 -4.36 14.37 -36.80
N ILE A 23 -5.32 14.92 -36.07
CA ILE A 23 -6.22 15.98 -36.53
C ILE A 23 -6.02 17.27 -35.74
N GLY A 24 -6.33 18.39 -36.38
CA GLY A 24 -6.48 19.72 -35.77
C GLY A 24 -7.89 20.25 -36.03
N VAL A 25 -8.40 21.09 -35.15
CA VAL A 25 -9.72 21.70 -35.29
C VAL A 25 -9.61 23.18 -34.98
N PHE A 26 -10.19 24.01 -35.83
CA PHE A 26 -10.20 25.46 -35.65
C PHE A 26 -11.60 26.05 -35.77
N VAL A 27 -11.77 27.21 -35.16
CA VAL A 27 -12.86 28.12 -35.45
C VAL A 27 -12.28 29.47 -35.82
N SER A 28 -12.85 30.09 -36.85
CA SER A 28 -12.44 31.39 -37.34
C SER A 28 -13.63 32.32 -37.49
N SER A 29 -13.40 33.61 -37.26
CA SER A 29 -14.40 34.66 -37.37
C SER A 29 -14.03 35.70 -38.41
N PRO A 30 -15.04 36.27 -39.11
CA PRO A 30 -14.81 37.33 -40.07
C PRO A 30 -14.42 38.63 -39.35
N VAL A 31 -13.49 39.36 -39.95
CA VAL A 31 -13.07 40.72 -39.61
C VAL A 31 -13.29 41.56 -40.86
N VAL A 32 -14.09 42.61 -40.76
CA VAL A 32 -14.30 43.55 -41.86
C VAL A 32 -13.43 44.76 -41.60
N SER A 33 -12.51 45.04 -42.52
CA SER A 33 -11.64 46.21 -42.48
C SER A 33 -12.44 47.50 -42.81
N GLU A 34 -11.91 48.68 -42.50
CA GLU A 34 -12.59 49.97 -42.72
C GLU A 34 -12.93 50.23 -44.20
N ASP A 35 -12.20 49.60 -45.13
CA ASP A 35 -12.43 49.63 -46.58
C ASP A 35 -13.52 48.65 -47.06
N GLY A 36 -14.15 47.91 -46.13
CA GLY A 36 -15.19 46.91 -46.43
C GLY A 36 -14.63 45.54 -46.83
N THR A 37 -13.31 45.35 -46.85
CA THR A 37 -12.70 44.07 -47.21
C THR A 37 -12.86 43.06 -46.09
N ARG A 38 -13.36 41.86 -46.43
CA ARG A 38 -13.58 40.77 -45.48
C ARG A 38 -12.34 39.88 -45.37
N HIS A 39 -11.83 39.72 -44.15
CA HIS A 39 -10.81 38.75 -43.81
C HIS A 39 -11.31 37.79 -42.73
N TYR A 40 -10.66 36.64 -42.56
CA TYR A 40 -10.92 35.74 -41.44
C TYR A 40 -9.71 35.69 -40.53
N LYS A 41 -9.94 35.58 -39.23
CA LYS A 41 -8.92 35.26 -38.24
C LYS A 41 -9.29 33.98 -37.50
N VAL A 42 -8.30 33.19 -37.13
CA VAL A 42 -8.51 32.02 -36.26
C VAL A 42 -8.80 32.50 -34.85
N ASP A 43 -9.95 32.13 -34.30
CA ASP A 43 -10.30 32.39 -32.90
C ASP A 43 -9.53 31.43 -31.98
N TYR A 44 -9.55 30.13 -32.30
CA TYR A 44 -8.77 29.11 -31.63
C TYR A 44 -8.45 27.94 -32.56
N PHE A 45 -7.37 27.23 -32.25
CA PHE A 45 -6.91 26.01 -32.91
C PHE A 45 -6.57 24.96 -31.85
N VAL A 46 -7.11 23.75 -31.96
CA VAL A 46 -6.87 22.65 -31.00
C VAL A 46 -6.44 21.42 -31.78
N CYS A 47 -5.33 20.82 -31.34
CA CYS A 47 -4.79 19.60 -31.94
C CYS A 47 -5.17 18.37 -31.12
N SER A 48 -5.34 17.24 -31.80
CA SER A 48 -5.33 15.93 -31.17
C SER A 48 -3.95 15.61 -30.54
N PRO A 49 -3.89 14.64 -29.60
CA PRO A 49 -2.62 14.24 -28.97
C PRO A 49 -1.57 13.73 -29.97
N THR A 50 -1.99 13.15 -31.10
CA THR A 50 -1.10 12.58 -32.12
C THR A 50 -0.72 13.57 -33.23
N ALA A 51 -1.33 14.76 -33.25
CA ALA A 51 -1.05 15.82 -34.23
C ALA A 51 0.09 16.76 -33.82
N PRO A 52 0.77 17.42 -34.78
CA PRO A 52 1.74 18.48 -34.50
C PRO A 52 1.14 19.62 -33.68
N VAL A 53 1.92 20.19 -32.75
CA VAL A 53 1.51 21.36 -31.97
C VAL A 53 1.57 22.61 -32.85
N LEU A 54 0.39 23.17 -33.18
CA LEU A 54 0.28 24.45 -33.89
C LEU A 54 -0.41 25.51 -33.03
N ARG A 55 0.19 26.70 -32.95
CA ARG A 55 -0.38 27.86 -32.25
C ARG A 55 -0.81 28.93 -33.24
N LEU A 56 -2.10 28.90 -33.59
CA LEU A 56 -2.65 29.77 -34.65
C LEU A 56 -3.75 30.73 -34.14
N SER A 57 -4.05 30.77 -32.85
CA SER A 57 -5.04 31.73 -32.32
C SER A 57 -4.61 33.16 -32.63
N GLY A 58 -5.51 33.94 -33.22
CA GLY A 58 -5.27 35.29 -33.72
C GLY A 58 -4.66 35.38 -35.11
N ALA A 59 -4.21 34.27 -35.72
CA ALA A 59 -3.57 34.29 -37.04
C ALA A 59 -4.58 34.64 -38.15
N PRO A 60 -4.21 35.49 -39.13
CA PRO A 60 -5.04 35.78 -40.29
C PRO A 60 -5.10 34.58 -41.24
N ILE A 61 -6.27 34.34 -41.82
CA ILE A 61 -6.49 33.29 -42.83
C ILE A 61 -6.37 33.89 -44.22
N PRO A 62 -5.50 33.34 -45.11
CA PRO A 62 -5.30 33.87 -46.46
C PRO A 62 -6.61 33.94 -47.26
N SER A 63 -6.77 34.97 -48.11
CA SER A 63 -7.99 35.23 -48.88
C SER A 63 -8.38 34.12 -49.86
N GLN A 64 -7.40 33.33 -50.29
CA GLN A 64 -7.58 32.18 -51.18
C GLN A 64 -8.08 30.90 -50.48
N SER A 65 -8.12 30.88 -49.14
CA SER A 65 -8.56 29.69 -48.38
C SER A 65 -10.05 29.41 -48.58
N ILE A 66 -10.43 28.12 -48.58
CA ILE A 66 -11.83 27.65 -48.60
C ILE A 66 -12.69 28.25 -47.49
N VAL A 67 -12.08 28.70 -46.39
CA VAL A 67 -12.78 29.40 -45.30
C VAL A 67 -13.56 30.61 -45.82
N HIS A 68 -13.03 31.33 -46.81
CA HIS A 68 -13.69 32.48 -47.41
C HIS A 68 -14.89 32.10 -48.31
N ARG A 69 -14.98 30.84 -48.73
CA ARG A 69 -16.08 30.32 -49.57
C ARG A 69 -17.33 29.96 -48.77
N CYS A 70 -17.19 29.75 -47.46
CA CYS A 70 -18.33 29.55 -46.56
C CYS A 70 -19.13 30.85 -46.39
N THR A 71 -20.06 31.13 -47.32
CA THR A 71 -20.88 32.35 -47.34
C THR A 71 -22.20 32.24 -46.56
N ALA A 72 -22.60 31.02 -46.17
CA ALA A 72 -23.84 30.76 -45.44
C ALA A 72 -23.65 29.75 -44.30
N ILE A 73 -24.54 29.77 -43.31
CA ILE A 73 -24.57 28.79 -42.21
C ILE A 73 -24.87 27.40 -42.80
N GLY A 74 -24.06 26.41 -42.43
CA GLY A 74 -24.16 25.03 -42.93
C GLY A 74 -23.47 24.78 -44.28
N HIS A 75 -22.93 25.82 -44.93
CA HIS A 75 -22.10 25.63 -46.13
C HIS A 75 -20.85 24.82 -45.77
N THR A 76 -20.58 23.73 -46.49
CA THR A 76 -19.37 22.91 -46.30
C THR A 76 -18.45 23.01 -47.50
N ASP A 77 -17.13 23.02 -47.28
CA ASP A 77 -16.13 22.99 -48.36
C ASP A 77 -14.92 22.16 -47.90
N ARG A 78 -14.13 21.65 -48.84
CA ARG A 78 -12.91 20.88 -48.58
C ARG A 78 -11.83 21.14 -49.62
N SER A 79 -10.59 21.26 -49.18
CA SER A 79 -9.43 21.49 -50.04
C SER A 79 -8.15 21.02 -49.36
N VAL A 80 -7.09 20.86 -50.15
CA VAL A 80 -5.72 20.73 -49.63
C VAL A 80 -5.07 22.11 -49.68
N GLU A 81 -4.64 22.61 -48.53
CA GLU A 81 -4.03 23.94 -48.40
C GLU A 81 -2.73 23.87 -47.60
N SER A 82 -1.80 24.77 -47.88
CA SER A 82 -0.45 24.76 -47.26
C SER A 82 -0.21 25.88 -46.27
N TRP A 83 -1.15 26.81 -46.07
CA TRP A 83 -0.94 27.98 -45.22
C TRP A 83 -0.85 27.66 -43.72
N LEU A 84 -1.25 26.46 -43.29
CA LEU A 84 -1.22 26.03 -41.90
C LEU A 84 0.16 25.57 -41.42
N THR A 85 0.83 24.73 -42.22
CA THR A 85 2.09 24.04 -41.86
C THR A 85 3.22 24.31 -42.85
N GLY A 86 2.95 24.96 -43.97
CA GLY A 86 3.84 25.01 -45.13
C GLY A 86 3.77 23.77 -46.02
N ALA A 87 3.18 22.67 -45.54
CA ALA A 87 3.00 21.41 -46.27
C ALA A 87 1.54 21.23 -46.73
N PRO A 88 1.27 20.47 -47.81
CA PRO A 88 -0.09 20.19 -48.26
C PRO A 88 -0.89 19.50 -47.15
N THR A 89 -1.93 20.16 -46.63
CA THR A 89 -2.73 19.65 -45.51
C THR A 89 -4.21 19.63 -45.89
N GLN A 90 -4.91 18.53 -45.63
CA GLN A 90 -6.34 18.44 -45.91
C GLN A 90 -7.15 19.26 -44.90
N ILE A 91 -8.00 20.16 -45.40
CA ILE A 91 -8.90 21.01 -44.62
C ILE A 91 -10.33 20.78 -45.09
N GLU A 92 -11.22 20.49 -44.14
CA GLU A 92 -12.67 20.44 -44.34
C GLU A 92 -13.32 21.48 -43.43
N CYS A 93 -14.19 22.34 -43.94
CA CYS A 93 -14.79 23.41 -43.15
C CYS A 93 -16.31 23.52 -43.31
N VAL A 94 -16.97 24.10 -42.31
CA VAL A 94 -18.40 24.36 -42.26
C VAL A 94 -18.72 25.75 -41.71
N GLY A 95 -19.66 26.44 -42.36
CA GLY A 95 -20.21 27.71 -41.90
C GLY A 95 -21.03 27.54 -40.61
N LEU A 96 -20.67 28.30 -39.58
CA LEU A 96 -21.35 28.40 -38.30
C LEU A 96 -22.15 29.70 -38.19
N THR A 97 -23.04 29.76 -37.21
CA THR A 97 -23.78 30.99 -36.88
C THR A 97 -22.82 32.14 -36.58
N ALA A 98 -23.05 33.28 -37.23
CA ALA A 98 -22.32 34.53 -37.01
C ALA A 98 -22.41 35.01 -35.55
N TYR A 99 -21.49 35.86 -35.13
CA TYR A 99 -21.67 36.63 -33.90
C TYR A 99 -22.81 37.65 -34.06
N PRO A 100 -23.50 38.03 -32.97
CA PRO A 100 -24.48 39.10 -33.02
C PRO A 100 -23.90 40.37 -33.67
N GLY A 101 -24.59 40.92 -34.66
CA GLY A 101 -24.15 42.12 -35.40
C GLY A 101 -23.29 41.86 -36.65
N ASN A 102 -22.85 40.62 -36.90
CA ASN A 102 -22.12 40.26 -38.12
C ASN A 102 -23.03 39.60 -39.17
N VAL A 103 -22.89 40.02 -40.43
CA VAL A 103 -23.65 39.46 -41.57
C VAL A 103 -23.03 38.15 -42.08
N PHE A 104 -21.72 37.97 -41.88
CA PHE A 104 -20.98 36.80 -42.37
C PHE A 104 -20.86 35.68 -41.33
N PRO A 105 -20.94 34.40 -41.75
CA PRO A 105 -20.83 33.28 -40.84
C PRO A 105 -19.41 33.15 -40.27
N ARG A 106 -19.31 32.59 -39.07
CA ARG A 106 -18.06 32.01 -38.57
C ARG A 106 -17.79 30.71 -39.32
N VAL A 107 -16.58 30.19 -39.27
CA VAL A 107 -16.24 28.94 -39.95
C VAL A 107 -15.52 28.02 -38.97
N ALA A 108 -15.98 26.78 -38.85
CA ALA A 108 -15.24 25.73 -38.18
C ALA A 108 -14.53 24.86 -39.22
N GLY A 109 -13.29 24.48 -38.97
CA GLY A 109 -12.55 23.58 -39.85
C GLY A 109 -11.88 22.44 -39.10
N ILE A 110 -11.80 21.29 -39.74
CA ILE A 110 -11.00 20.14 -39.34
C ILE A 110 -9.83 20.03 -40.31
N VAL A 111 -8.65 19.83 -39.75
CA VAL A 111 -7.38 19.67 -40.43
C VAL A 111 -6.91 18.24 -40.19
N ARG A 112 -6.47 17.52 -41.23
CA ARG A 112 -5.84 16.20 -41.08
C ARG A 112 -4.37 16.31 -41.44
N PHE A 113 -3.50 15.87 -40.52
CA PHE A 113 -2.06 15.85 -40.71
C PHE A 113 -1.61 14.47 -41.17
N ASP A 114 -0.62 14.40 -42.05
CA ASP A 114 -0.06 13.14 -42.55
C ASP A 114 1.01 12.54 -41.60
N GLU A 115 1.60 13.37 -40.73
CA GLU A 115 2.63 12.95 -39.76
C GLU A 115 2.04 12.69 -38.37
N VAL A 116 2.44 11.57 -37.74
CA VAL A 116 2.12 11.22 -36.35
C VAL A 116 3.30 11.60 -35.46
N GLN A 117 3.08 12.44 -34.46
CA GLN A 117 4.08 12.65 -33.39
C GLN A 117 3.98 11.51 -32.36
N GLU A 118 4.92 10.58 -32.39
CA GLU A 118 4.99 9.44 -31.45
C GLU A 118 5.77 9.73 -30.15
N ASN A 119 6.52 10.83 -30.09
CA ASN A 119 7.41 11.13 -28.95
C ASN A 119 6.72 11.93 -27.84
N HIS A 120 5.87 11.28 -27.04
CA HIS A 120 5.41 11.83 -25.77
C HIS A 120 6.09 11.09 -24.62
N LEU A 121 7.00 11.77 -23.92
CA LEU A 121 7.50 11.25 -22.65
C LEU A 121 6.39 11.45 -21.61
N PRO A 122 5.85 10.39 -20.97
CA PRO A 122 4.74 10.56 -20.05
C PRO A 122 5.14 11.46 -18.88
N MET A 123 4.26 12.42 -18.53
CA MET A 123 4.41 13.19 -17.29
C MET A 123 4.47 12.23 -16.11
N ARG A 124 5.53 12.33 -15.30
CA ARG A 124 5.71 11.45 -14.15
C ARG A 124 5.15 12.09 -12.90
N LEU A 125 4.05 11.55 -12.37
CA LEU A 125 3.56 11.91 -11.04
C LEU A 125 4.31 11.08 -9.98
N LEU A 126 4.99 11.74 -9.05
CA LEU A 126 5.75 11.11 -7.97
C LEU A 126 5.28 11.61 -6.61
N HIS A 127 5.29 10.71 -5.63
CA HIS A 127 5.21 11.11 -4.23
C HIS A 127 6.63 11.37 -3.70
N GLY A 128 6.92 12.60 -3.28
CA GLY A 128 8.25 12.96 -2.79
C GLY A 128 8.45 14.45 -2.56
N ASP A 129 9.67 14.84 -2.22
CA ASP A 129 10.07 16.24 -2.10
C ASP A 129 10.60 16.76 -3.44
N VAL A 130 10.01 17.84 -3.96
CA VAL A 130 10.46 18.52 -5.18
C VAL A 130 11.89 19.07 -5.04
N LEU A 131 12.36 19.28 -3.81
CA LEU A 131 13.73 19.70 -3.52
C LEU A 131 14.76 18.56 -3.66
N GLU A 132 14.30 17.34 -3.93
CA GLU A 132 15.12 16.18 -4.27
C GLU A 132 14.80 15.72 -5.71
N PRO A 133 15.13 16.54 -6.71
CA PRO A 133 14.79 16.26 -8.10
C PRO A 133 15.51 15.01 -8.63
N ARG A 134 14.75 14.09 -9.23
CA ARG A 134 15.24 12.82 -9.81
C ARG A 134 15.98 13.07 -11.14
N ASN A 135 16.64 12.03 -11.65
CA ASN A 135 17.50 12.04 -12.85
C ASN A 135 18.82 12.82 -12.67
N GLY A 136 19.83 12.47 -13.48
CA GLY A 136 21.10 13.20 -13.58
C GLY A 136 21.02 14.28 -14.67
N GLY A 137 21.87 15.30 -14.58
CA GLY A 137 21.88 16.45 -15.52
C GLY A 137 21.32 17.73 -14.92
N ARG A 138 21.14 18.75 -15.76
CA ARG A 138 20.60 20.07 -15.37
C ARG A 138 19.11 20.01 -15.08
N LYS A 139 18.64 20.83 -14.13
CA LYS A 139 17.29 20.74 -13.57
C LYS A 139 16.66 22.11 -13.41
N VAL A 140 15.40 22.21 -13.79
CA VAL A 140 14.56 23.38 -13.51
C VAL A 140 13.53 22.99 -12.45
N ILE A 141 13.63 23.59 -11.26
CA ILE A 141 12.67 23.41 -10.17
C ILE A 141 11.66 24.57 -10.19
N CYS A 142 10.40 24.27 -10.52
CA CYS A 142 9.35 25.27 -10.58
C CYS A 142 8.67 25.47 -9.22
N GLN A 143 8.26 26.70 -8.94
CA GLN A 143 7.43 27.07 -7.80
C GLN A 143 6.40 28.13 -8.18
N LEU A 144 5.18 28.02 -7.67
CA LEU A 144 4.15 29.06 -7.83
C LEU A 144 4.38 30.20 -6.82
N VAL A 145 4.41 31.43 -7.32
CA VAL A 145 4.49 32.66 -6.52
C VAL A 145 3.36 33.63 -6.91
N ASN A 146 3.06 34.59 -6.03
CA ASN A 146 2.08 35.64 -6.31
C ASN A 146 2.73 36.90 -6.90
N ASP A 147 1.95 37.67 -7.64
CA ASP A 147 2.32 38.96 -8.24
C ASP A 147 2.85 40.01 -7.25
N ARG A 148 2.44 39.95 -5.98
CA ARG A 148 2.92 40.84 -4.90
C ARG A 148 4.17 40.32 -4.18
N ALA A 149 4.68 39.16 -4.55
CA ALA A 149 5.80 38.53 -3.84
C ALA A 149 7.11 39.29 -4.08
N VAL A 150 7.66 39.88 -3.01
CA VAL A 150 9.04 40.42 -3.00
C VAL A 150 10.03 39.40 -2.42
N LYS A 151 9.54 38.45 -1.62
CA LYS A 151 10.27 37.33 -1.02
C LYS A 151 9.43 36.05 -1.07
N TRP A 152 10.05 34.89 -0.85
CA TRP A 152 9.39 33.59 -0.92
C TRP A 152 8.73 33.23 0.44
N GLY A 153 7.48 33.66 0.61
CA GLY A 153 6.81 33.65 1.92
C GLY A 153 6.01 32.40 2.31
N GLY A 154 5.62 31.52 1.38
CA GLY A 154 4.63 30.46 1.65
C GLY A 154 4.89 29.12 0.95
N GLY A 155 4.35 28.03 1.53
CA GLY A 155 4.33 26.70 0.91
C GLY A 155 5.72 26.15 0.53
N VAL A 156 5.82 25.64 -0.70
CA VAL A 156 7.08 25.14 -1.29
C VAL A 156 8.12 26.26 -1.40
N ALA A 157 7.70 27.49 -1.72
CA ALA A 157 8.62 28.60 -1.90
C ALA A 157 9.39 28.96 -0.63
N ARG A 158 8.73 28.91 0.53
CA ARG A 158 9.40 29.09 1.83
C ARG A 158 10.46 28.01 2.11
N ARG A 159 10.27 26.77 1.62
CA ARG A 159 11.25 25.69 1.78
C ARG A 159 12.42 25.86 0.83
N ILE A 160 12.17 26.28 -0.43
CA ILE A 160 13.21 26.65 -1.39
C ILE A 160 14.08 27.78 -0.81
N ALA A 161 13.47 28.82 -0.24
CA ALA A 161 14.19 29.94 0.38
C ALA A 161 15.19 29.51 1.47
N LYS A 162 14.76 28.57 2.32
CA LYS A 162 15.62 28.04 3.40
C LYS A 162 16.80 27.24 2.85
N ARG A 163 16.62 26.52 1.74
CA ARG A 163 17.65 25.68 1.14
C ARG A 163 18.60 26.47 0.24
N TYR A 164 18.07 27.45 -0.49
CA TYR A 164 18.79 28.25 -1.47
C TYR A 164 18.59 29.76 -1.20
N PRO A 165 19.18 30.31 -0.12
CA PRO A 165 18.97 31.71 0.27
C PRO A 165 19.54 32.71 -0.76
N GLU A 166 20.61 32.36 -1.47
CA GLU A 166 21.17 33.22 -2.53
C GLU A 166 20.24 33.31 -3.75
N ALA A 167 19.56 32.21 -4.11
CA ALA A 167 18.55 32.22 -5.16
C ALA A 167 17.34 33.10 -4.78
N GLU A 168 16.94 33.14 -3.49
CA GLU A 168 15.89 34.06 -3.02
C GLU A 168 16.33 35.52 -3.17
N LYS A 169 17.57 35.86 -2.81
CA LYS A 169 18.11 37.22 -2.99
C LYS A 169 18.12 37.63 -4.47
N ALA A 170 18.52 36.72 -5.36
CA ALA A 170 18.50 36.94 -6.80
C ALA A 170 17.08 37.20 -7.30
N PHE A 171 16.11 36.40 -6.85
CA PHE A 171 14.69 36.59 -7.15
C PHE A 171 14.21 37.97 -6.69
N THR A 172 14.50 38.37 -5.45
CA THR A 172 14.13 39.69 -4.93
C THR A 172 14.71 40.81 -5.80
N LYS A 173 15.98 40.71 -6.21
CA LYS A 173 16.63 41.71 -7.07
C LYS A 173 15.94 41.81 -8.44
N GLN A 174 15.61 40.69 -9.07
CA GLN A 174 14.97 40.66 -10.38
C GLN A 174 13.50 41.12 -10.33
N VAL A 175 12.71 40.64 -9.37
CA VAL A 175 11.28 40.96 -9.29
C VAL A 175 11.02 42.43 -8.96
N LEU A 176 11.95 43.09 -8.24
CA LEU A 176 11.90 44.52 -7.96
C LEU A 176 12.13 45.40 -9.21
N GLN A 177 12.73 44.85 -10.27
CA GLN A 177 12.90 45.55 -11.55
C GLN A 177 11.64 45.48 -12.43
N ILE A 178 10.69 44.61 -12.08
CA ILE A 178 9.44 44.43 -12.81
C ILE A 178 8.32 45.20 -12.07
N PRO A 179 7.65 46.17 -12.72
CA PRO A 179 6.49 46.85 -12.13
C PRO A 179 5.41 45.85 -11.73
N GLU A 180 4.77 46.02 -10.56
CA GLU A 180 3.82 45.05 -10.00
C GLU A 180 2.70 44.65 -10.98
N ARG A 181 2.16 45.63 -11.72
CA ARG A 181 1.12 45.43 -12.74
C ARG A 181 1.54 44.52 -13.91
N ASP A 182 2.84 44.37 -14.15
CA ASP A 182 3.40 43.64 -15.30
C ASP A 182 3.99 42.28 -14.89
N ARG A 183 3.86 41.88 -13.61
CA ARG A 183 4.45 40.65 -13.06
C ARG A 183 3.65 39.40 -13.37
N LEU A 184 2.32 39.49 -13.34
CA LEU A 184 1.45 38.33 -13.54
C LEU A 184 1.68 37.74 -14.94
N GLY A 185 1.97 36.45 -15.01
CA GLY A 185 2.29 35.74 -16.25
C GLY A 185 3.78 35.67 -16.59
N ARG A 186 4.67 36.23 -15.76
CA ARG A 186 6.12 36.11 -15.94
C ARG A 186 6.73 34.99 -15.10
N THR A 187 7.81 34.41 -15.59
CA THR A 187 8.67 33.49 -14.83
C THR A 187 10.01 34.15 -14.52
N VAL A 188 10.45 34.10 -13.26
CA VAL A 188 11.77 34.58 -12.83
C VAL A 188 12.68 33.39 -12.59
N PHE A 189 13.83 33.34 -13.26
CA PHE A 189 14.80 32.26 -13.16
C PHE A 189 15.99 32.67 -12.27
N CYS A 190 16.38 31.78 -11.36
CA CYS A 190 17.48 32.03 -10.42
C CYS A 190 18.30 30.74 -10.25
N ASP A 191 19.60 30.80 -10.53
CA ASP A 191 20.48 29.64 -10.32
C ASP A 191 20.66 29.36 -8.83
N ALA A 192 20.42 28.11 -8.42
CA ALA A 192 20.60 27.64 -7.06
C ALA A 192 21.92 26.87 -6.88
N THR A 193 22.31 26.10 -7.89
CA THR A 193 23.58 25.37 -8.01
C THR A 193 23.97 25.31 -9.49
N ASP A 194 25.18 24.82 -9.81
CA ASP A 194 25.68 24.71 -11.19
C ASP A 194 24.79 23.84 -12.11
N ASP A 195 23.98 22.97 -11.53
CA ASP A 195 23.08 22.04 -12.21
C ASP A 195 21.59 22.28 -11.91
N THR A 196 21.23 23.27 -11.09
CA THR A 196 19.84 23.50 -10.67
C THR A 196 19.45 24.97 -10.76
N THR A 197 18.42 25.25 -11.56
CA THR A 197 17.79 26.57 -11.69
C THR A 197 16.39 26.54 -11.06
N ILE A 198 16.06 27.57 -10.28
CA ILE A 198 14.72 27.76 -9.70
C ILE A 198 13.91 28.66 -10.63
N ALA A 199 12.74 28.18 -11.06
CA ALA A 199 11.77 28.93 -11.85
C ALA A 199 10.59 29.38 -10.98
N SER A 200 10.51 30.68 -10.69
CA SER A 200 9.40 31.28 -9.94
C SER A 200 8.28 31.72 -10.90
N LEU A 201 7.20 30.94 -10.96
CA LEU A 201 6.03 31.15 -11.82
C LEU A 201 5.09 32.17 -11.17
N ILE A 202 4.96 33.37 -11.71
CA ILE A 202 4.06 34.41 -11.19
C ILE A 202 2.66 34.20 -11.77
N GLY A 203 1.99 33.13 -11.34
CA GLY A 203 0.66 32.72 -11.83
C GLY A 203 -0.50 32.98 -10.86
N GLN A 204 -0.24 33.61 -9.71
CA GLN A 204 -1.23 33.85 -8.66
C GLN A 204 -1.46 35.35 -8.43
N GLU A 205 -2.72 35.76 -8.43
CA GLU A 205 -3.14 37.15 -8.16
C GLU A 205 -3.38 37.38 -6.65
N GLY A 206 -2.50 38.18 -6.04
CA GLY A 206 -2.49 38.49 -4.61
C GLY A 206 -2.24 37.28 -3.70
N PHE A 207 -2.46 37.46 -2.40
CA PHE A 207 -2.32 36.41 -1.38
C PHE A 207 -3.39 36.54 -0.29
N GLY A 208 -3.59 35.49 0.51
CA GLY A 208 -4.57 35.46 1.61
C GLY A 208 -5.93 34.84 1.23
N PRO A 209 -6.90 34.80 2.17
CA PRO A 209 -8.21 34.20 1.96
C PRO A 209 -8.93 34.82 0.75
N SER A 210 -9.67 33.99 0.01
CA SER A 210 -10.46 34.39 -1.16
C SER A 210 -11.62 33.41 -1.36
N LEU A 211 -12.77 33.91 -1.82
CA LEU A 211 -13.92 33.08 -2.20
C LEU A 211 -13.71 32.39 -3.57
N PHE A 212 -12.77 32.89 -4.38
CA PHE A 212 -12.45 32.36 -5.71
C PHE A 212 -10.97 31.96 -5.80
N PRO A 213 -10.61 30.98 -6.65
CA PRO A 213 -9.22 30.65 -6.93
C PRO A 213 -8.42 31.90 -7.33
N ARG A 214 -7.23 32.05 -6.74
CA ARG A 214 -6.28 33.14 -7.05
C ARG A 214 -5.35 32.77 -8.21
N ILE A 215 -5.27 31.50 -8.59
CA ILE A 215 -4.57 31.09 -9.81
C ILE A 215 -5.29 31.69 -11.02
N ARG A 216 -4.50 32.24 -11.94
CA ARG A 216 -4.95 32.73 -13.25
C ARG A 216 -4.39 31.81 -14.32
N TYR A 217 -5.23 30.99 -14.94
CA TYR A 217 -4.79 29.94 -15.86
C TYR A 217 -4.02 30.50 -17.07
N GLU A 218 -4.49 31.60 -17.67
CA GLU A 218 -3.77 32.25 -18.78
C GLU A 218 -2.36 32.69 -18.38
N ALA A 219 -2.22 33.32 -17.20
CA ALA A 219 -0.92 33.71 -16.67
C ALA A 219 -0.03 32.50 -16.34
N LEU A 220 -0.61 31.45 -15.77
CA LEU A 220 0.12 30.21 -15.46
C LEU A 220 0.59 29.50 -16.74
N GLN A 221 -0.22 29.51 -17.79
CA GLN A 221 0.16 28.98 -19.10
C GLN A 221 1.36 29.74 -19.67
N ALA A 222 1.31 31.07 -19.66
CA ALA A 222 2.42 31.90 -20.11
C ALA A 222 3.71 31.63 -19.31
N CYS A 223 3.60 31.34 -18.01
CA CYS A 223 4.73 30.94 -17.19
C CYS A 223 5.31 29.58 -17.65
N PHE A 224 4.45 28.60 -17.94
CA PHE A 224 4.86 27.28 -18.42
C PHE A 224 5.59 27.36 -19.77
N GLU A 225 5.11 28.21 -20.68
CA GLU A 225 5.76 28.44 -21.98
C GLU A 225 7.18 28.99 -21.80
N GLN A 226 7.37 29.99 -20.93
CA GLN A 226 8.70 30.51 -20.60
C GLN A 226 9.62 29.45 -19.97
N VAL A 227 9.07 28.54 -19.16
CA VAL A 227 9.85 27.43 -18.57
C VAL A 227 10.30 26.44 -19.64
N VAL A 228 9.44 26.13 -20.62
CA VAL A 228 9.80 25.24 -21.74
C VAL A 228 10.96 25.83 -22.53
N ASP A 229 10.85 27.10 -22.93
CA ASP A 229 11.91 27.77 -23.70
C ASP A 229 13.24 27.75 -22.96
N HIS A 230 13.22 28.02 -21.65
CA HIS A 230 14.41 27.97 -20.82
C HIS A 230 14.95 26.55 -20.69
N ALA A 231 14.12 25.56 -20.34
CA ALA A 231 14.54 24.19 -20.13
C ALA A 231 15.12 23.53 -21.39
N VAL A 232 14.54 23.81 -22.57
CA VAL A 232 15.08 23.38 -23.87
C VAL A 232 16.47 23.99 -24.09
N SER A 233 16.64 25.29 -23.81
CA SER A 233 17.92 25.98 -24.06
C SER A 233 19.10 25.45 -23.23
N ILE A 234 18.83 24.86 -22.06
CA ILE A 234 19.86 24.33 -21.16
C ILE A 234 19.85 22.80 -21.06
N GLU A 235 19.02 22.12 -21.86
CA GLU A 235 18.80 20.66 -21.84
C GLU A 235 18.46 20.13 -20.44
N ALA A 236 17.53 20.80 -19.75
CA ALA A 236 17.17 20.46 -18.37
C ALA A 236 15.85 19.68 -18.24
N SER A 237 15.76 18.84 -17.21
CA SER A 237 14.50 18.24 -16.78
C SER A 237 13.68 19.21 -15.91
N ILE A 238 12.35 19.12 -15.99
CA ILE A 238 11.44 19.98 -15.23
C ILE A 238 10.92 19.22 -14.01
N HIS A 239 11.03 19.85 -12.83
CA HIS A 239 10.56 19.35 -11.55
C HIS A 239 9.63 20.36 -10.90
N MET A 240 8.42 19.98 -10.52
CA MET A 240 7.47 20.92 -9.93
C MET A 240 6.54 20.29 -8.90
N PRO A 241 6.06 21.05 -7.90
CA PRO A 241 5.02 20.56 -7.01
C PRO A 241 3.69 20.48 -7.75
N LYS A 242 2.74 19.69 -7.23
CA LYS A 242 1.35 19.72 -7.71
C LYS A 242 0.72 21.10 -7.42
N ILE A 243 0.43 21.86 -8.48
CA ILE A 243 -0.13 23.22 -8.41
C ILE A 243 -1.67 23.14 -8.33
N GLY A 244 -2.34 24.10 -7.69
CA GLY A 244 -3.81 24.14 -7.62
C GLY A 244 -4.45 23.34 -6.48
N THR A 245 -3.67 22.58 -5.69
CA THR A 245 -4.14 21.83 -4.52
C THR A 245 -3.90 22.54 -3.18
N GLY A 246 -3.30 23.73 -3.20
CA GLY A 246 -2.93 24.53 -2.03
C GLY A 246 -3.84 25.74 -1.77
N SER A 247 -3.40 26.64 -0.88
CA SER A 247 -4.17 27.81 -0.45
C SER A 247 -4.48 28.84 -1.54
N ALA A 248 -3.81 28.75 -2.70
CA ALA A 248 -4.12 29.57 -3.87
C ALA A 248 -5.44 29.15 -4.57
N GLY A 249 -5.95 27.95 -4.27
CA GLY A 249 -7.04 27.30 -5.01
C GLY A 249 -6.62 26.94 -6.44
N GLY A 250 -7.54 26.38 -7.22
CA GLY A 250 -7.32 25.94 -8.59
C GLY A 250 -7.88 24.53 -8.82
N ASP A 251 -7.90 24.11 -10.08
CA ASP A 251 -8.31 22.77 -10.49
C ASP A 251 -7.11 22.03 -11.06
N TRP A 252 -6.72 20.93 -10.41
CA TRP A 252 -5.56 20.15 -10.85
C TRP A 252 -5.78 19.52 -12.21
N SER A 253 -6.99 19.05 -12.55
CA SER A 253 -7.26 18.47 -13.88
C SER A 253 -6.96 19.47 -14.99
N THR A 254 -7.40 20.71 -14.82
CA THR A 254 -7.11 21.81 -15.76
C THR A 254 -5.60 22.07 -15.88
N ILE A 255 -4.88 22.12 -14.75
CA ILE A 255 -3.43 22.37 -14.76
C ILE A 255 -2.65 21.19 -15.36
N GLN A 256 -3.05 19.96 -15.04
CA GLN A 256 -2.46 18.76 -15.62
C GLN A 256 -2.61 18.75 -17.13
N GLU A 257 -3.78 19.08 -17.65
CA GLU A 257 -4.02 19.21 -19.09
C GLU A 257 -3.12 20.29 -19.71
N MET A 258 -2.94 21.44 -19.05
CA MET A 258 -2.02 22.47 -19.51
C MET A 258 -0.54 22.01 -19.51
N LEU A 259 -0.13 21.22 -18.52
CA LEU A 259 1.24 20.69 -18.44
C LEU A 259 1.49 19.67 -19.55
N ASP A 260 0.52 18.79 -19.82
CA ASP A 260 0.60 17.85 -20.93
C ASP A 260 0.68 18.64 -22.26
N ASP A 261 -0.21 19.62 -22.47
CA ASP A 261 -0.27 20.41 -23.70
C ASP A 261 0.96 21.29 -23.96
N VAL A 262 1.54 21.90 -22.92
CA VAL A 262 2.65 22.87 -23.05
C VAL A 262 4.01 22.22 -22.87
N MET A 263 4.21 21.42 -21.83
CA MET A 263 5.53 20.95 -21.44
C MET A 263 5.87 19.56 -21.99
N VAL A 264 4.96 18.59 -21.81
CA VAL A 264 5.19 17.19 -22.22
C VAL A 264 5.28 17.08 -23.73
N ARG A 265 4.36 17.73 -24.45
CA ARG A 265 4.36 17.78 -25.91
C ARG A 265 5.57 18.50 -26.51
N SER A 266 6.32 19.25 -25.69
CA SER A 266 7.60 19.85 -26.09
C SER A 266 8.79 18.90 -25.93
N GLY A 267 8.54 17.62 -25.61
CA GLY A 267 9.56 16.56 -25.51
C GLY A 267 10.39 16.62 -24.22
N LEU A 268 9.96 17.37 -23.21
CA LEU A 268 10.68 17.54 -21.95
C LEU A 268 10.28 16.49 -20.91
N PHE A 269 11.25 16.05 -20.10
CA PHE A 269 10.97 15.22 -18.93
C PHE A 269 10.36 16.07 -17.82
N VAL A 270 9.04 15.93 -17.60
CA VAL A 270 8.30 16.63 -16.53
C VAL A 270 8.01 15.67 -15.39
N THR A 271 8.49 16.01 -14.20
CA THR A 271 8.18 15.30 -12.94
C THR A 271 7.37 16.20 -12.01
N VAL A 272 6.15 15.78 -11.70
CA VAL A 272 5.27 16.45 -10.74
C VAL A 272 5.32 15.74 -9.40
N TYR A 273 5.63 16.48 -8.34
CA TYR A 273 5.73 15.99 -6.97
C TYR A 273 4.42 16.28 -6.25
N ASP A 274 3.66 15.22 -5.96
CA ASP A 274 2.48 15.30 -5.12
C ASP A 274 2.83 14.94 -3.67
N LEU A 275 2.32 15.76 -2.76
CA LEU A 275 2.36 15.47 -1.34
C LEU A 275 1.36 14.34 -1.08
N PRO A 276 1.77 13.21 -0.46
CA PRO A 276 0.80 12.16 -0.14
C PRO A 276 -0.34 12.75 0.71
N PRO A 277 -1.57 12.22 0.64
CA PRO A 277 -2.65 12.63 1.55
C PRO A 277 -2.11 12.69 2.99
N LYS A 278 -2.53 13.65 3.84
CA LYS A 278 -2.01 13.75 5.24
C LYS A 278 -1.99 12.39 5.98
N ARG A 279 -2.93 11.51 5.65
CA ARG A 279 -3.02 10.11 6.12
C ARG A 279 -1.85 9.23 5.64
N VAL A 280 -1.50 9.32 4.35
CA VAL A 280 -0.40 8.59 3.70
C VAL A 280 0.96 9.26 3.95
N GLN A 281 1.03 10.56 4.26
CA GLN A 281 2.27 11.21 4.70
C GLN A 281 2.70 10.74 6.08
N LEU A 282 1.73 10.56 6.98
CA LEU A 282 1.94 9.85 8.22
C LEU A 282 2.39 8.42 7.90
N GLU A 283 1.66 7.67 7.07
CA GLU A 283 2.00 6.27 6.75
C GLU A 283 3.35 6.07 6.03
N LEU A 284 3.77 6.91 5.08
CA LEU A 284 5.06 6.80 4.37
C LEU A 284 6.24 7.30 5.22
N PHE A 285 6.00 8.27 6.12
CA PHE A 285 6.97 8.60 7.17
C PHE A 285 7.07 7.44 8.19
N TYR A 286 5.98 6.72 8.45
CA TYR A 286 5.96 5.52 9.31
C TYR A 286 6.54 4.27 8.64
N LEU A 287 6.39 4.10 7.32
CA LEU A 287 6.85 2.94 6.54
C LEU A 287 8.34 3.06 6.15
N SER A 288 8.89 4.28 6.02
CA SER A 288 10.30 4.47 5.66
C SER A 288 11.26 4.35 6.85
N THR A 289 10.76 4.29 8.08
CA THR A 289 11.57 4.07 9.28
C THR A 289 11.19 2.76 9.97
N GLY A 290 11.74 1.65 9.48
CA GLY A 290 11.74 0.33 10.14
C GLY A 290 12.56 0.29 11.43
N ASN A 291 12.41 1.28 12.31
CA ASN A 291 13.12 1.39 13.57
C ASN A 291 12.14 1.74 14.68
N ALA A 292 12.08 0.92 15.73
CA ALA A 292 11.21 1.09 16.90
C ALA A 292 11.34 2.52 17.48
N LYS A 293 10.39 3.39 17.16
CA LYS A 293 10.36 4.79 17.61
C LYS A 293 10.34 4.86 19.14
N LEU A 294 11.00 5.87 19.71
CA LEU A 294 10.88 6.17 21.13
C LEU A 294 9.41 6.49 21.44
N ARG A 295 8.83 5.88 22.48
CA ARG A 295 7.51 6.21 23.00
C ARG A 295 7.59 6.32 24.52
N ILE A 296 7.11 7.41 25.09
CA ILE A 296 7.12 7.64 26.53
C ILE A 296 5.68 7.79 27.02
N VAL A 297 5.24 6.89 27.90
CA VAL A 297 3.91 6.89 28.49
C VAL A 297 4.00 7.47 29.91
N LEU A 298 3.22 8.49 30.19
CA LEU A 298 3.06 9.06 31.52
C LEU A 298 1.73 8.60 32.09
N LEU A 299 1.75 7.94 33.24
CA LEU A 299 0.52 7.50 33.92
C LEU A 299 0.18 8.44 35.08
N SER A 300 -1.08 8.80 35.19
CA SER A 300 -1.63 9.55 36.32
C SER A 300 -3.01 9.03 36.69
N GLY A 301 -3.49 9.42 37.87
CA GLY A 301 -4.81 9.04 38.36
C GLY A 301 -4.83 8.79 39.85
N PRO A 302 -6.01 8.78 40.49
CA PRO A 302 -6.15 8.50 41.92
C PRO A 302 -5.61 7.14 42.35
N ILE A 303 -5.33 6.96 43.64
CA ILE A 303 -5.02 5.63 44.20
C ILE A 303 -6.10 4.62 43.80
N CYS A 304 -5.69 3.39 43.47
CA CYS A 304 -6.57 2.30 43.00
C CYS A 304 -7.27 2.52 41.64
N SER A 305 -6.82 3.50 40.84
CA SER A 305 -7.35 3.71 39.49
C SER A 305 -6.90 2.70 38.42
N GLY A 306 -6.19 1.62 38.78
CA GLY A 306 -5.74 0.59 37.81
C GLY A 306 -4.39 0.84 37.13
N LYS A 307 -3.60 1.83 37.57
CA LYS A 307 -2.28 2.14 36.99
C LYS A 307 -1.32 0.94 36.99
N SER A 308 -1.23 0.23 38.12
CA SER A 308 -0.32 -0.91 38.24
C SER A 308 -0.67 -2.05 37.28
N SER A 309 -1.97 -2.32 37.08
CA SER A 309 -2.44 -3.31 36.11
C SER A 309 -2.04 -2.93 34.68
N LEU A 310 -2.26 -1.67 34.28
CA LEU A 310 -1.85 -1.19 32.96
C LEU A 310 -0.34 -1.26 32.74
N VAL A 311 0.47 -0.90 33.76
CA VAL A 311 1.93 -1.02 33.71
C VAL A 311 2.36 -2.46 33.47
N LEU A 312 1.77 -3.41 34.19
CA LEU A 312 2.07 -4.83 34.07
C LEU A 312 1.74 -5.34 32.66
N LEU A 313 0.54 -5.04 32.17
CA LEU A 313 0.10 -5.43 30.84
C LEU A 313 0.97 -4.83 29.72
N LEU A 314 1.35 -3.54 29.82
CA LEU A 314 2.26 -2.92 28.85
C LEU A 314 3.66 -3.56 28.86
N LYS A 315 4.15 -3.97 30.03
CA LYS A 315 5.43 -4.69 30.16
C LYS A 315 5.35 -6.07 29.51
N GLU A 316 4.33 -6.85 29.87
CA GLU A 316 4.18 -8.25 29.43
C GLU A 316 3.84 -8.37 27.95
N ARG A 317 2.94 -7.50 27.43
CA ARG A 317 2.44 -7.59 26.05
C ARG A 317 3.27 -6.80 25.04
N HIS A 318 3.92 -5.72 25.46
CA HIS A 318 4.61 -4.79 24.57
C HIS A 318 6.07 -4.48 24.95
N GLY A 319 6.63 -5.24 25.90
CA GLY A 319 8.04 -5.11 26.29
C GLY A 319 8.38 -3.74 26.90
N ALA A 320 7.39 -3.06 27.49
CA ALA A 320 7.59 -1.72 28.03
C ALA A 320 8.63 -1.71 29.17
N LYS A 321 9.58 -0.76 29.09
CA LYS A 321 10.54 -0.48 30.17
C LYS A 321 9.86 0.40 31.22
N ILE A 322 9.71 -0.13 32.42
CA ILE A 322 8.99 0.56 33.50
C ILE A 322 9.98 1.41 34.31
N ILE A 323 9.65 2.69 34.45
CA ILE A 323 10.42 3.67 35.22
C ILE A 323 9.57 4.08 36.40
N LYS A 324 9.96 3.64 37.60
CA LYS A 324 9.23 3.97 38.81
C LYS A 324 9.66 5.32 39.35
N THR A 325 8.72 6.23 39.59
CA THR A 325 9.03 7.57 40.12
C THR A 325 9.76 7.49 41.47
N ARG A 326 9.50 6.47 42.29
CA ARG A 326 10.25 6.23 43.54
C ARG A 326 11.76 6.03 43.33
N GLU A 327 12.15 5.37 42.23
CA GLU A 327 13.56 5.11 41.89
C GLU A 327 14.23 6.40 41.42
N LEU A 328 13.50 7.25 40.70
CA LEU A 328 13.97 8.58 40.32
C LEU A 328 14.21 9.47 41.55
N ILE A 329 13.33 9.42 42.54
CA ILE A 329 13.48 10.16 43.82
C ILE A 329 14.73 9.68 44.55
N LEU A 330 14.92 8.37 44.72
CA LEU A 330 16.08 7.82 45.43
C LEU A 330 17.41 8.14 44.72
N LYS A 331 17.44 8.16 43.39
CA LYS A 331 18.62 8.58 42.62
C LYS A 331 18.94 10.06 42.79
N LYS A 332 17.93 10.94 42.86
CA LYS A 332 18.11 12.40 42.99
C LYS A 332 18.34 12.83 44.45
N ALA A 333 17.78 12.11 45.41
CA ALA A 333 17.88 12.36 46.84
C ALA A 333 18.25 11.06 47.62
N PRO A 334 19.53 10.63 47.57
CA PRO A 334 19.98 9.34 48.13
C PRO A 334 19.80 9.19 49.64
N LYS A 335 19.64 10.31 50.37
CA LYS A 335 19.43 10.33 51.83
C LYS A 335 17.97 10.02 52.22
N THR A 336 17.07 9.82 51.26
CA THR A 336 15.66 9.54 51.52
C THR A 336 15.48 8.08 51.89
N LYS A 337 14.79 7.80 53.00
CA LYS A 337 14.41 6.43 53.37
C LYS A 337 13.44 5.84 52.32
N PRO A 338 13.50 4.53 52.03
CA PRO A 338 12.63 3.88 51.03
C PRO A 338 11.17 3.74 51.48
N GLU A 339 10.82 4.24 52.67
CA GLU A 339 9.47 4.27 53.22
C GLU A 339 8.55 5.22 52.44
N ARG A 340 7.27 4.85 52.28
CA ARG A 340 6.28 5.58 51.48
C ARG A 340 6.15 7.05 51.87
N LYS A 341 6.08 7.34 53.18
CA LYS A 341 5.93 8.69 53.72
C LYS A 341 7.17 9.55 53.45
N ALA A 342 8.36 8.97 53.61
CA ALA A 342 9.63 9.65 53.32
C ALA A 342 9.77 9.98 51.82
N LEU A 343 9.40 9.05 50.93
CA LEU A 343 9.39 9.27 49.48
C LEU A 343 8.38 10.34 49.04
N GLN A 344 7.20 10.39 49.66
CA GLN A 344 6.21 11.44 49.37
C GLN A 344 6.72 12.83 49.76
N VAL A 345 7.33 12.96 50.95
CA VAL A 345 7.90 14.23 51.41
C VAL A 345 9.07 14.67 50.54
N ALA A 346 9.97 13.75 50.17
CA ALA A 346 11.09 14.04 49.30
C ALA A 346 10.64 14.45 47.89
N GLY A 347 9.65 13.76 47.33
CA GLY A 347 9.05 14.12 46.04
C GLY A 347 8.44 15.52 46.07
N GLN A 348 7.62 15.84 47.09
CA GLN A 348 7.03 17.17 47.24
C GLN A 348 8.08 18.27 47.38
N ARG A 349 9.18 18.00 48.10
CA ARG A 349 10.29 18.95 48.25
C ARG A 349 10.99 19.21 46.92
N LEU A 350 11.19 18.18 46.09
CA LEU A 350 11.77 18.31 44.75
C LEU A 350 10.82 19.09 43.83
N ASP A 351 9.54 18.76 43.84
CA ASP A 351 8.51 19.44 43.04
C ASP A 351 8.39 20.93 43.40
N ASN A 352 8.44 21.28 44.69
CA ASN A 352 8.41 22.68 45.15
C ASN A 352 9.67 23.47 44.76
N LYS A 353 10.79 22.80 44.50
CA LYS A 353 12.08 23.44 44.20
C LYS A 353 12.16 23.94 42.76
N ASP A 354 11.67 23.15 41.80
CA ASP A 354 11.83 23.44 40.37
C ASP A 354 10.55 23.25 39.54
N GLY A 355 9.40 23.08 40.18
CA GLY A 355 8.12 22.90 39.50
C GLY A 355 7.98 21.53 38.82
N GLY A 356 8.77 20.54 39.19
CA GLY A 356 8.70 19.17 38.65
C GLY A 356 9.64 18.91 37.47
N VAL A 357 10.54 19.85 37.15
CA VAL A 357 11.55 19.72 36.08
C VAL A 357 12.52 18.57 36.36
N TRP A 358 12.82 18.30 37.64
CA TRP A 358 13.73 17.21 38.05
C TRP A 358 13.33 15.83 37.49
N VAL A 359 12.04 15.56 37.27
CA VAL A 359 11.56 14.27 36.74
C VAL A 359 12.03 14.09 35.30
N GLY A 360 11.97 15.15 34.48
CA GLY A 360 12.44 15.13 33.09
C GLY A 360 13.95 14.84 33.01
N GLU A 361 14.76 15.51 33.83
CA GLU A 361 16.21 15.28 33.89
C GLU A 361 16.57 13.87 34.36
N ALA A 362 15.86 13.34 35.37
CA ALA A 362 16.10 12.01 35.91
C ALA A 362 15.66 10.92 34.93
N LEU A 363 14.57 11.15 34.20
CA LEU A 363 14.10 10.31 33.12
C LEU A 363 15.12 10.25 31.99
N GLN A 364 15.66 11.40 31.57
CA GLN A 364 16.70 11.48 30.52
C GLN A 364 17.93 10.64 30.84
N ARG A 365 18.52 10.81 32.02
CA ARG A 365 19.67 9.97 32.43
C ARG A 365 19.36 8.48 32.44
N THR A 366 18.12 8.12 32.79
CA THR A 366 17.69 6.72 32.82
C THR A 366 17.54 6.17 31.40
N ILE A 367 16.91 6.91 30.49
CA ILE A 367 16.78 6.51 29.08
C ILE A 367 18.16 6.45 28.39
N ASP A 368 19.02 7.43 28.63
CA ASP A 368 20.39 7.47 28.08
C ASP A 368 21.24 6.29 28.57
N SER A 369 21.06 5.83 29.81
CA SER A 369 21.74 4.63 30.32
C SER A 369 21.36 3.34 29.59
N TYR A 370 20.20 3.33 28.92
CA TYR A 370 19.79 2.21 28.07
C TYR A 370 20.25 2.37 26.61
N ALA A 371 20.73 3.54 26.23
CA ALA A 371 21.14 3.86 24.87
C ALA A 371 22.68 3.77 24.77
N THR A 372 23.20 2.70 24.17
CA THR A 372 24.63 2.50 23.90
C THR A 372 25.13 3.38 22.75
N GLY A 373 25.03 4.71 22.88
CA GLY A 373 25.52 5.68 21.90
C GLY A 373 24.65 5.85 20.64
N GLN A 374 23.41 5.33 20.65
CA GLN A 374 22.43 5.51 19.56
C GLN A 374 21.21 6.30 20.03
N THR A 375 20.42 6.84 19.10
CA THR A 375 19.14 7.50 19.41
C THR A 375 18.24 6.55 20.24
N PRO A 376 17.65 7.01 21.36
CA PRO A 376 16.81 6.16 22.19
C PRO A 376 15.63 5.59 21.41
N LYS A 377 15.36 4.29 21.60
CA LYS A 377 14.29 3.54 20.94
C LYS A 377 13.50 2.72 21.96
N GLY A 378 12.24 2.42 21.64
CA GLY A 378 11.37 1.55 22.45
C GLY A 378 10.33 2.28 23.31
N LEU A 379 9.57 1.49 24.08
CA LEU A 379 8.44 1.94 24.89
C LEU A 379 8.86 2.08 26.37
N TYR A 380 8.75 3.28 26.92
CA TYR A 380 9.06 3.60 28.31
C TYR A 380 7.80 4.06 29.02
N VAL A 381 7.55 3.58 30.24
CA VAL A 381 6.36 3.95 31.03
C VAL A 381 6.81 4.53 32.35
N VAL A 382 6.44 5.79 32.61
CA VAL A 382 6.56 6.44 33.91
C VAL A 382 5.30 6.11 34.72
N ASP A 383 5.47 5.34 35.78
CA ASP A 383 4.37 4.73 36.53
C ASP A 383 3.44 5.73 37.24
N SER A 384 3.95 6.91 37.57
CA SER A 384 3.17 7.97 38.23
C SER A 384 3.77 9.36 38.04
N VAL A 385 3.06 10.23 37.32
CA VAL A 385 3.24 11.69 37.36
C VAL A 385 2.17 12.34 38.24
N ARG A 386 2.53 13.42 38.95
CA ARG A 386 1.74 13.96 40.07
C ARG A 386 1.31 15.42 39.89
N ILE A 387 2.04 16.20 39.11
CA ILE A 387 1.73 17.61 38.83
C ILE A 387 1.92 17.92 37.34
N VAL A 388 1.22 18.96 36.85
CA VAL A 388 1.29 19.40 35.45
C VAL A 388 2.72 19.72 35.01
N GLY A 389 3.51 20.37 35.88
CA GLY A 389 4.89 20.74 35.57
C GLY A 389 5.81 19.55 35.25
N GLN A 390 5.57 18.37 35.84
CA GLN A 390 6.30 17.14 35.48
C GLN A 390 5.98 16.67 34.06
N ILE A 391 4.70 16.72 33.67
CA ILE A 391 4.24 16.35 32.33
C ILE A 391 4.82 17.31 31.29
N GLU A 392 4.75 18.61 31.54
CA GLU A 392 5.29 19.65 30.65
C GLU A 392 6.81 19.58 30.54
N ALA A 393 7.53 19.28 31.62
CA ALA A 393 8.97 19.08 31.58
C ALA A 393 9.36 17.93 30.65
N ILE A 394 8.65 16.79 30.74
CA ILE A 394 8.92 15.62 29.88
C ILE A 394 8.49 15.90 28.44
N ARG A 395 7.33 16.53 28.20
CA ARG A 395 6.88 16.95 26.86
C ARG A 395 7.87 17.94 26.21
N ARG A 396 8.46 18.86 26.97
CA ARG A 396 9.52 19.77 26.46
C ARG A 396 10.78 19.02 26.04
N ALA A 397 11.15 17.97 26.75
CA ALA A 397 12.36 17.19 26.46
C ALA A 397 12.21 16.26 25.25
N TYR A 398 11.05 15.62 25.07
CA TYR A 398 10.85 14.55 24.08
C TYR A 398 9.79 14.84 23.01
N GLY A 399 9.06 15.95 23.12
CA GLY A 399 8.11 16.41 22.11
C GLY A 399 6.94 15.45 21.89
N ALA A 400 6.66 15.14 20.63
CA ALA A 400 5.48 14.39 20.19
C ALA A 400 5.49 12.90 20.57
N GLU A 401 6.60 12.38 21.09
CA GLU A 401 6.73 10.97 21.52
C GLU A 401 6.18 10.71 22.94
N VAL A 402 5.72 11.76 23.64
CA VAL A 402 5.20 11.68 25.01
C VAL A 402 3.68 11.61 25.00
N HIS A 403 3.14 10.57 25.63
CA HIS A 403 1.72 10.30 25.73
C HIS A 403 1.29 10.18 27.18
N HIS A 404 0.37 11.02 27.62
CA HIS A 404 -0.16 11.07 28.97
C HIS A 404 -1.53 10.39 29.06
N ILE A 405 -1.60 9.35 29.88
CA ILE A 405 -2.81 8.57 30.15
C ILE A 405 -3.24 8.84 31.59
N HIS A 406 -4.46 9.34 31.75
CA HIS A 406 -5.09 9.52 33.06
C HIS A 406 -6.13 8.42 33.30
N LEU A 407 -5.94 7.62 34.35
CA LEU A 407 -6.89 6.59 34.75
C LEU A 407 -7.78 7.09 35.88
N THR A 408 -9.09 6.92 35.74
CA THR A 408 -10.10 7.35 36.72
C THR A 408 -11.07 6.22 37.04
N ALA A 409 -11.83 6.35 38.11
CA ALA A 409 -12.96 5.49 38.48
C ALA A 409 -13.88 6.26 39.44
N THR A 410 -15.08 5.74 39.70
CA THR A 410 -15.96 6.31 40.72
C THR A 410 -15.34 6.17 42.12
N ASP A 411 -15.62 7.13 43.01
CA ASP A 411 -15.09 7.11 44.37
C ASP A 411 -15.45 5.83 45.13
N GLU A 412 -16.67 5.31 44.91
CA GLU A 412 -17.13 4.05 45.48
C GLU A 412 -16.25 2.87 45.05
N GLU A 413 -15.92 2.79 43.77
CA GLU A 413 -15.09 1.71 43.21
C GLU A 413 -13.62 1.84 43.65
N LEU A 414 -13.08 3.06 43.70
CA LEU A 414 -11.72 3.30 44.21
C LEU A 414 -11.60 2.90 45.69
N ARG A 415 -12.61 3.23 46.51
CA ARG A 415 -12.67 2.85 47.93
C ARG A 415 -12.73 1.34 48.08
N LYS A 416 -13.63 0.68 47.34
CA LYS A 416 -13.77 -0.79 47.33
C LYS A 416 -12.44 -1.49 46.98
N ARG A 417 -11.75 -1.02 45.93
CA ARG A 417 -10.44 -1.56 45.52
C ARG A 417 -9.34 -1.30 46.56
N TYR A 418 -9.39 -0.17 47.25
CA TYR A 418 -8.45 0.16 48.32
C TYR A 418 -8.66 -0.75 49.53
N GLU A 419 -9.91 -0.99 49.93
CA GLU A 419 -10.28 -1.87 51.04
C GLU A 419 -9.96 -3.34 50.78
N ALA A 420 -10.09 -3.80 49.52
CA ALA A 420 -9.79 -5.18 49.13
C ALA A 420 -8.27 -5.51 49.03
N ARG A 421 -7.39 -4.54 49.24
CA ARG A 421 -5.94 -4.71 49.07
C ARG A 421 -5.33 -5.39 50.30
N SER A 422 -4.56 -6.47 50.12
CA SER A 422 -3.82 -7.15 51.21
C SER A 422 -2.81 -6.18 51.86
N ARG A 423 -2.87 -6.05 53.18
CA ARG A 423 -2.14 -5.06 53.99
C ARG A 423 -0.93 -5.68 54.67
N GLU A 424 0.13 -5.97 53.93
CA GLU A 424 1.39 -6.42 54.54
C GLU A 424 2.40 -5.27 54.77
N ASP A 425 2.26 -4.12 54.10
CA ASP A 425 3.28 -3.04 54.14
C ASP A 425 2.75 -1.58 54.29
N ASP A 426 1.44 -1.36 54.47
CA ASP A 426 0.88 0.01 54.57
C ASP A 426 0.37 0.29 56.00
N GLU A 427 0.90 1.34 56.65
CA GLU A 427 0.34 1.91 57.89
C GLU A 427 -1.18 2.14 57.71
N ALA A 428 -1.98 1.78 58.72
CA ALA A 428 -3.44 1.70 58.70
C ALA A 428 -4.16 3.05 58.53
N VAL A 429 -4.04 3.67 57.36
CA VAL A 429 -4.69 4.95 57.02
C VAL A 429 -5.95 4.69 56.17
N GLY A 430 -7.07 5.29 56.56
CA GLY A 430 -8.34 5.19 55.83
C GLY A 430 -8.31 5.90 54.47
N TYR A 431 -9.11 5.42 53.51
CA TYR A 431 -9.17 5.98 52.15
C TYR A 431 -9.48 7.50 52.14
N ASP A 432 -10.39 7.94 53.00
CA ASP A 432 -10.79 9.35 53.10
C ASP A 432 -9.67 10.27 53.61
N GLU A 433 -8.78 9.75 54.46
CA GLU A 433 -7.63 10.49 54.96
C GLU A 433 -6.54 10.63 53.88
N LEU A 434 -6.33 9.59 53.07
CA LEU A 434 -5.44 9.67 51.90
C LEU A 434 -5.96 10.65 50.85
N LYS A 435 -7.27 10.68 50.61
CA LYS A 435 -7.90 11.62 49.68
C LYS A 435 -7.77 13.08 50.13
N ARG A 436 -7.60 13.35 51.44
CA ARG A 436 -7.36 14.70 51.96
C ARG A 436 -5.95 15.20 51.67
N ASN A 437 -5.00 14.33 51.34
CA ASN A 437 -3.64 14.72 50.96
C ASN A 437 -3.67 15.63 49.72
N ARG A 438 -2.95 16.77 49.77
CA ARG A 438 -2.90 17.76 48.68
C ARG A 438 -2.57 17.12 47.33
N THR A 439 -1.67 16.13 47.30
CA THR A 439 -1.27 15.46 46.05
C THR A 439 -2.44 14.68 45.42
N GLU A 440 -3.21 13.94 46.22
CA GLU A 440 -4.36 13.15 45.74
C GLU A 440 -5.56 14.04 45.40
N ARG A 441 -5.73 15.18 46.08
CA ARG A 441 -6.79 16.15 45.72
C ARG A 441 -6.56 16.79 44.37
N GLU A 442 -5.30 17.05 44.03
CA GLU A 442 -4.92 17.75 42.80
C GLU A 442 -4.71 16.77 41.63
N ILE A 443 -4.60 15.46 41.89
CA ILE A 443 -4.30 14.46 40.85
C ILE A 443 -5.39 14.42 39.76
N THR A 444 -6.65 14.66 40.13
CA THR A 444 -7.80 14.65 39.21
C THR A 444 -7.72 15.76 38.18
N LYS A 445 -7.06 16.89 38.49
CA LYS A 445 -6.85 18.00 37.55
C LYS A 445 -5.93 17.62 36.40
N LEU A 446 -5.07 16.62 36.58
CA LEU A 446 -4.21 16.12 35.49
C LEU A 446 -5.03 15.50 34.35
N ALA A 447 -6.30 15.14 34.57
CA ALA A 447 -7.19 14.68 33.51
C ALA A 447 -7.37 15.73 32.39
N GLU A 448 -7.31 17.03 32.72
CA GLU A 448 -7.50 18.13 31.78
C GLU A 448 -6.36 18.25 30.75
N VAL A 449 -5.15 17.79 31.11
CA VAL A 449 -3.95 17.86 30.27
C VAL A 449 -3.54 16.51 29.66
N ALA A 450 -4.32 15.46 29.93
CA ALA A 450 -4.09 14.11 29.45
C ALA A 450 -4.50 13.93 27.99
N ASP A 451 -3.70 13.16 27.25
CA ASP A 451 -4.00 12.81 25.87
C ASP A 451 -5.18 11.82 25.79
N ILE A 452 -5.38 11.03 26.84
CA ILE A 452 -6.57 10.19 27.03
C ILE A 452 -6.92 10.06 28.52
N VAL A 453 -8.22 10.13 28.79
CA VAL A 453 -8.79 9.79 30.10
C VAL A 453 -9.57 8.48 29.99
N VAL A 454 -9.22 7.50 30.82
CA VAL A 454 -9.82 6.15 30.80
C VAL A 454 -10.49 5.86 32.14
N SER A 455 -11.81 5.67 32.10
CA SER A 455 -12.61 5.23 33.24
C SER A 455 -12.49 3.72 33.41
N THR A 456 -11.96 3.28 34.55
CA THR A 456 -11.63 1.87 34.84
C THR A 456 -12.73 1.13 35.62
N ASP A 457 -13.79 1.83 36.01
CA ASP A 457 -15.03 1.28 36.59
C ASP A 457 -15.92 0.61 35.53
N ARG A 458 -15.80 1.01 34.26
CA ARG A 458 -16.60 0.50 33.13
C ARG A 458 -15.80 -0.33 32.12
N CYS A 459 -14.56 -0.68 32.43
CA CYS A 459 -13.64 -1.33 31.51
C CYS A 459 -12.90 -2.46 32.23
N SER A 460 -12.74 -3.60 31.55
CA SER A 460 -11.76 -4.60 31.97
C SER A 460 -10.34 -4.05 31.81
N GLU A 461 -9.36 -4.65 32.49
CA GLU A 461 -7.95 -4.24 32.38
C GLU A 461 -7.44 -4.32 30.93
N GLU A 462 -7.88 -5.34 30.18
CA GLU A 462 -7.59 -5.50 28.74
C GLU A 462 -8.22 -4.38 27.90
N ALA A 463 -9.44 -3.92 28.21
CA ALA A 463 -10.04 -2.79 27.51
C ALA A 463 -9.29 -1.47 27.78
N VAL A 464 -8.76 -1.30 28.99
CA VAL A 464 -7.87 -0.16 29.33
C VAL A 464 -6.58 -0.25 28.52
N LEU A 465 -5.97 -1.43 28.42
CA LEU A 465 -4.79 -1.67 27.59
C LEU A 465 -5.05 -1.30 26.12
N VAL A 466 -6.16 -1.77 25.53
CA VAL A 466 -6.53 -1.47 24.13
C VAL A 466 -6.60 0.04 23.88
N ARG A 467 -7.22 0.79 24.80
CA ARG A 467 -7.33 2.25 24.67
C ARG A 467 -5.96 2.94 24.80
N ALA A 468 -5.12 2.45 25.70
CA ALA A 468 -3.76 2.94 25.86
C ALA A 468 -2.92 2.67 24.60
N THR A 469 -2.87 1.42 24.13
CA THR A 469 -2.07 1.01 22.98
C THR A 469 -2.58 1.60 21.67
N ALA A 470 -3.88 1.87 21.56
CA ALA A 470 -4.45 2.66 20.46
C ALA A 470 -3.84 4.07 20.41
N LEU A 471 -3.76 4.80 21.53
CA LEU A 471 -3.11 6.12 21.60
C LEU A 471 -1.64 6.05 21.14
N LEU A 472 -0.94 4.98 21.54
CA LEU A 472 0.48 4.77 21.25
C LEU A 472 0.77 4.33 19.81
N ASN A 473 -0.25 4.18 18.97
CA ASN A 473 -0.16 3.61 17.62
C ASN A 473 0.53 2.23 17.63
N LEU A 474 0.19 1.40 18.63
CA LEU A 474 0.65 0.01 18.73
C LEU A 474 -0.35 -0.97 18.08
N TYR A 475 -1.49 -0.47 17.59
CA TYR A 475 -2.40 -1.20 16.70
C TYR A 475 -2.23 -0.75 15.25
N PRO A 476 -2.47 -1.65 14.28
CA PRO A 476 -2.48 -1.28 12.87
C PRO A 476 -3.61 -0.28 12.62
N ARG A 477 -3.25 1.00 12.40
CA ARG A 477 -4.20 2.04 11.98
C ARG A 477 -4.29 2.18 10.46
N SER A 478 -3.28 1.70 9.74
CA SER A 478 -3.19 1.71 8.29
C SER A 478 -3.69 0.39 7.70
N ASN A 479 -4.56 0.48 6.70
CA ASN A 479 -4.82 -0.63 5.75
C ASN A 479 -3.63 -0.77 4.79
N ALA A 480 -2.41 -0.83 5.33
CA ALA A 480 -1.24 -1.08 4.52
C ALA A 480 -1.40 -2.47 3.94
N ALA A 481 -1.62 -2.53 2.63
CA ALA A 481 -1.71 -3.77 1.90
C ALA A 481 -0.31 -4.40 1.93
N LEU A 482 -0.10 -5.37 2.82
CA LEU A 482 1.19 -6.02 3.10
C LEU A 482 1.15 -7.55 2.94
N VAL A 483 -0.04 -8.11 2.75
CA VAL A 483 -0.26 -9.54 2.62
C VAL A 483 -0.36 -9.92 1.16
N ASP A 484 0.54 -10.78 0.69
CA ASP A 484 0.35 -11.47 -0.58
C ASP A 484 -0.24 -12.85 -0.31
N VAL A 485 -1.23 -13.23 -1.12
CA VAL A 485 -1.91 -14.53 -1.01
C VAL A 485 -1.54 -15.38 -2.21
N LEU A 486 -1.05 -16.60 -1.97
CA LEU A 486 -0.73 -17.56 -3.02
C LEU A 486 -1.69 -18.75 -2.94
N ILE A 487 -2.43 -19.02 -4.02
CA ILE A 487 -3.45 -20.09 -4.10
C ILE A 487 -3.31 -20.91 -5.38
N GLY A 488 -3.94 -22.08 -5.43
CA GLY A 488 -4.05 -22.88 -6.66
C GLY A 488 -5.30 -22.52 -7.44
N GLY A 489 -5.19 -22.37 -8.76
CA GLY A 489 -6.32 -22.06 -9.64
C GLY A 489 -7.10 -23.28 -10.11
N GLN A 490 -6.63 -24.51 -9.87
CA GLN A 490 -7.18 -25.72 -10.49
C GLN A 490 -7.53 -26.75 -9.39
N TYR A 491 -7.24 -28.04 -9.60
CA TYR A 491 -7.55 -29.11 -8.64
C TYR A 491 -6.38 -29.47 -7.70
N GLY A 492 -5.46 -28.54 -7.44
CA GLY A 492 -4.26 -28.81 -6.64
C GLY A 492 -3.09 -29.35 -7.45
N SER A 493 -1.92 -29.48 -6.79
CA SER A 493 -0.66 -29.93 -7.40
C SER A 493 -0.16 -29.08 -8.59
N GLU A 494 -0.48 -27.78 -8.59
CA GLU A 494 -0.05 -26.79 -9.58
C GLU A 494 1.39 -26.30 -9.37
N GLY A 495 2.18 -26.91 -8.50
CA GLY A 495 3.56 -26.46 -8.25
C GLY A 495 3.68 -25.23 -7.33
N LYS A 496 2.67 -24.96 -6.48
CA LYS A 496 2.69 -23.88 -5.48
C LYS A 496 3.99 -23.83 -4.66
N GLY A 497 4.45 -24.97 -4.16
CA GLY A 497 5.67 -25.04 -3.37
C GLY A 497 6.91 -24.52 -4.11
N ASN A 498 7.03 -24.79 -5.41
CA ASN A 498 8.15 -24.28 -6.20
C ASN A 498 8.12 -22.75 -6.31
N ILE A 499 6.93 -22.20 -6.58
CA ILE A 499 6.72 -20.74 -6.65
C ILE A 499 6.98 -20.08 -5.29
N VAL A 500 6.43 -20.63 -4.21
CA VAL A 500 6.68 -20.15 -2.84
C VAL A 500 8.17 -20.22 -2.52
N GLY A 501 8.86 -21.31 -2.85
CA GLY A 501 10.30 -21.44 -2.63
C GLY A 501 11.13 -20.36 -3.33
N HIS A 502 10.67 -19.86 -4.48
CA HIS A 502 11.31 -18.77 -5.21
C HIS A 502 11.06 -17.40 -4.57
N ILE A 503 9.82 -17.08 -4.18
CA ILE A 503 9.44 -15.75 -3.70
C ILE A 503 9.53 -15.58 -2.17
N ALA A 504 9.57 -16.66 -1.39
CA ALA A 504 9.61 -16.64 0.07
C ALA A 504 10.71 -15.72 0.68
N PRO A 505 11.93 -15.61 0.11
CA PRO A 505 12.96 -14.71 0.63
C PRO A 505 12.54 -13.22 0.69
N GLU A 506 11.48 -12.83 -0.02
CA GLU A 506 10.95 -11.46 -0.02
C GLU A 506 10.11 -11.13 1.22
N TYR A 507 9.73 -12.13 2.03
CA TYR A 507 8.74 -12.00 3.10
C TYR A 507 9.35 -12.21 4.50
N ASP A 508 8.78 -11.52 5.47
CA ASP A 508 9.20 -11.56 6.88
C ASP A 508 8.37 -12.54 7.72
N LEU A 509 7.15 -12.86 7.25
CA LEU A 509 6.23 -13.79 7.89
C LEU A 509 5.59 -14.71 6.84
N LEU A 510 5.76 -16.02 7.02
CA LEU A 510 5.12 -17.05 6.21
C LEU A 510 3.95 -17.66 6.97
N VAL A 511 2.77 -17.61 6.39
CA VAL A 511 1.53 -18.11 6.98
C VAL A 511 1.02 -19.27 6.14
N ARG A 512 0.61 -20.38 6.78
CA ARG A 512 -0.04 -21.49 6.09
C ARG A 512 -1.37 -21.86 6.75
N VAL A 513 -2.33 -22.24 5.90
CA VAL A 513 -3.68 -22.63 6.29
C VAL A 513 -4.06 -24.00 5.70
N GLY A 514 -5.10 -24.62 6.23
CA GLY A 514 -5.55 -25.96 5.83
C GLY A 514 -4.86 -27.09 6.60
N GLY A 515 -4.70 -28.26 5.97
CA GLY A 515 -4.20 -29.47 6.62
C GLY A 515 -3.15 -30.24 5.79
N PRO A 516 -2.69 -31.40 6.29
CA PRO A 516 -1.61 -32.19 5.69
C PRO A 516 -2.05 -32.98 4.43
N ASN A 517 -3.30 -32.80 4.00
CA ASN A 517 -3.84 -33.38 2.78
C ASN A 517 -3.31 -32.70 1.50
N ALA A 518 -2.53 -31.62 1.60
CA ALA A 518 -1.71 -31.10 0.51
C ALA A 518 -0.22 -31.07 0.90
N GLY A 519 0.59 -31.84 0.17
CA GLY A 519 2.05 -31.78 0.24
C GLY A 519 2.61 -30.83 -0.82
N HIS A 520 3.35 -29.82 -0.40
CA HIS A 520 4.06 -28.89 -1.27
C HIS A 520 5.52 -29.28 -1.30
N GLN A 521 6.01 -29.55 -2.50
CA GLN A 521 7.42 -29.87 -2.71
C GLN A 521 8.16 -28.59 -3.06
N VAL A 522 9.39 -28.45 -2.57
CA VAL A 522 10.33 -27.39 -2.94
C VAL A 522 11.61 -28.05 -3.41
N TYR A 523 12.18 -27.58 -4.50
CA TYR A 523 13.46 -28.08 -4.96
C TYR A 523 14.55 -27.82 -3.90
N ALA A 524 15.36 -28.84 -3.61
CA ALA A 524 16.53 -28.80 -2.76
C ALA A 524 17.48 -29.95 -3.14
N GLU A 525 18.76 -29.81 -2.85
CA GLU A 525 19.77 -30.86 -3.01
C GLU A 525 20.24 -31.37 -1.65
N PRO A 526 20.50 -32.68 -1.47
CA PRO A 526 20.48 -33.75 -2.50
C PRO A 526 19.09 -34.33 -2.80
N LYS A 527 18.07 -34.03 -1.98
CA LYS A 527 16.69 -34.48 -2.18
C LYS A 527 15.72 -33.28 -2.06
N PRO A 528 14.62 -33.25 -2.82
CA PRO A 528 13.59 -32.23 -2.65
C PRO A 528 12.99 -32.24 -1.25
N GLU A 529 12.66 -31.05 -0.74
CA GLU A 529 11.98 -30.87 0.54
C GLU A 529 10.47 -30.99 0.35
N LYS A 530 9.78 -31.56 1.34
CA LYS A 530 8.33 -31.78 1.31
C LYS A 530 7.70 -31.19 2.56
N TYR A 531 6.68 -30.36 2.35
CA TYR A 531 5.98 -29.62 3.38
C TYR A 531 4.48 -29.90 3.35
N TYR A 532 3.93 -30.34 4.47
CA TYR A 532 2.54 -30.70 4.72
C TYR A 532 1.89 -29.72 5.69
N HIS A 533 2.55 -29.39 6.81
CA HIS A 533 2.07 -28.40 7.77
C HIS A 533 2.84 -27.08 7.71
N LEU A 534 4.18 -27.14 7.73
CA LEU A 534 4.98 -25.92 7.67
C LEU A 534 4.82 -25.19 6.33
N PRO A 535 4.89 -23.84 6.29
CA PRO A 535 4.94 -23.10 5.04
C PRO A 535 6.09 -23.58 4.15
N SER A 536 5.86 -23.77 2.85
CA SER A 536 6.85 -24.43 1.99
C SER A 536 8.13 -23.60 1.78
N GLY A 537 8.05 -22.28 1.97
CA GLY A 537 9.20 -21.36 1.92
C GLY A 537 10.13 -21.42 3.13
N THR A 538 9.88 -22.30 4.11
CA THR A 538 10.54 -22.30 5.42
C THR A 538 12.07 -22.29 5.35
N GLN A 539 12.70 -23.16 4.55
CA GLN A 539 14.17 -23.18 4.42
C GLN A 539 14.69 -22.04 3.55
N ARG A 540 13.89 -21.56 2.59
CA ARG A 540 14.27 -20.49 1.66
C ARG A 540 14.30 -19.12 2.30
N ALA A 541 13.49 -18.89 3.34
CA ALA A 541 13.45 -17.66 4.11
C ALA A 541 13.83 -17.89 5.58
N PRO A 542 15.10 -18.20 5.92
CA PRO A 542 15.50 -18.63 7.25
C PRO A 542 15.21 -17.61 8.37
N ASN A 543 15.11 -16.33 8.02
CA ASN A 543 14.81 -15.24 8.96
C ASN A 543 13.30 -14.97 9.11
N ALA A 544 12.46 -15.51 8.23
CA ALA A 544 11.02 -15.30 8.30
C ALA A 544 10.41 -16.10 9.45
N LYS A 545 9.49 -15.46 10.19
CA LYS A 545 8.65 -16.15 11.17
C LYS A 545 7.65 -17.06 10.45
N LEU A 546 7.21 -18.11 11.13
CA LEU A 546 6.26 -19.09 10.60
C LEU A 546 4.99 -19.06 11.45
N LEU A 547 3.83 -19.09 10.79
CA LEU A 547 2.53 -19.07 11.46
C LEU A 547 1.58 -20.12 10.88
N LEU A 548 1.02 -20.94 11.77
CA LEU A 548 -0.13 -21.80 11.47
C LEU A 548 -1.39 -21.15 12.06
N GLY A 549 -2.31 -20.74 11.19
CA GLY A 549 -3.51 -19.99 11.56
C GLY A 549 -4.57 -20.81 12.31
N PRO A 550 -5.60 -20.17 12.89
CA PRO A 550 -6.68 -20.83 13.64
C PRO A 550 -7.53 -21.80 12.80
N GLY A 551 -7.57 -21.61 11.49
CA GLY A 551 -8.20 -22.52 10.54
C GLY A 551 -7.36 -23.75 10.16
N ALA A 552 -6.12 -23.85 10.66
CA ALA A 552 -5.27 -25.01 10.40
C ALA A 552 -5.81 -26.29 11.08
N VAL A 553 -5.59 -27.42 10.43
CA VAL A 553 -5.93 -28.77 10.90
C VAL A 553 -4.63 -29.57 10.95
N ILE A 554 -4.15 -29.86 12.16
CA ILE A 554 -2.76 -30.27 12.43
C ILE A 554 -2.73 -31.73 12.86
N TYR A 555 -1.86 -32.54 12.24
CA TYR A 555 -1.51 -33.86 12.75
C TYR A 555 -0.17 -33.75 13.50
N PRO A 556 -0.16 -33.83 14.85
CA PRO A 556 1.00 -33.46 15.65
C PRO A 556 2.26 -34.24 15.31
N ARG A 557 2.13 -35.57 15.10
CA ARG A 557 3.27 -36.43 14.76
C ARG A 557 3.97 -35.94 13.49
N LYS A 558 3.20 -35.63 12.44
CA LYS A 558 3.77 -35.18 11.15
C LYS A 558 4.38 -33.78 11.26
N LEU A 559 3.74 -32.86 11.98
CA LEU A 559 4.31 -31.53 12.20
C LEU A 559 5.63 -31.60 12.98
N LEU A 560 5.73 -32.44 14.01
CA LEU A 560 6.96 -32.64 14.78
C LEU A 560 8.08 -33.27 13.94
N GLU A 561 7.76 -34.21 13.05
CA GLU A 561 8.71 -34.74 12.05
C GLU A 561 9.28 -33.60 11.18
N GLU A 562 8.42 -32.71 10.67
CA GLU A 562 8.84 -31.57 9.84
C GLU A 562 9.70 -30.57 10.62
N ILE A 563 9.31 -30.25 11.85
CA ILE A 563 10.09 -29.37 12.74
C ILE A 563 11.49 -29.95 12.98
N ALA A 564 11.59 -31.25 13.22
CA ALA A 564 12.87 -31.93 13.42
C ALA A 564 13.71 -32.00 12.15
N GLU A 565 13.11 -32.39 11.01
CA GLU A 565 13.79 -32.47 9.70
C GLU A 565 14.34 -31.10 9.28
N HIS A 566 13.58 -30.03 9.50
CA HIS A 566 13.94 -28.68 9.11
C HIS A 566 14.62 -27.86 10.22
N LYS A 567 14.86 -28.46 11.39
CA LYS A 567 15.54 -27.82 12.55
C LYS A 567 14.91 -26.48 12.94
N ILE A 568 13.59 -26.46 13.07
CA ILE A 568 12.84 -25.23 13.38
C ILE A 568 12.90 -24.95 14.89
N ASP A 569 13.42 -23.77 15.23
CA ASP A 569 13.41 -23.26 16.59
C ASP A 569 11.99 -22.89 17.05
N ALA A 570 11.68 -23.14 18.32
CA ALA A 570 10.36 -22.85 18.89
C ALA A 570 10.00 -21.35 18.83
N ALA A 571 10.97 -20.45 18.90
CA ALA A 571 10.74 -19.01 18.78
C ALA A 571 10.38 -18.56 17.36
N ARG A 572 10.62 -19.41 16.34
CA ARG A 572 10.35 -19.11 14.93
C ARG A 572 8.95 -19.52 14.49
N LEU A 573 8.38 -20.56 15.10
CA LEU A 573 7.07 -21.09 14.76
C LEU A 573 6.01 -20.72 15.79
N THR A 574 4.92 -20.12 15.32
CA THR A 574 3.72 -19.89 16.11
C THR A 574 2.56 -20.74 15.58
N ILE A 575 1.86 -21.40 16.49
CA ILE A 575 0.63 -22.17 16.21
C ILE A 575 -0.51 -21.55 17.00
N ASP A 576 -1.61 -21.25 16.31
CA ASP A 576 -2.78 -20.71 16.99
C ASP A 576 -3.45 -21.74 17.93
N PRO A 577 -3.77 -21.37 19.19
CA PRO A 577 -4.46 -22.22 20.15
C PRO A 577 -5.76 -22.88 19.65
N CYS A 578 -6.44 -22.25 18.69
CA CYS A 578 -7.71 -22.71 18.13
C CYS A 578 -7.56 -23.65 16.92
N ALA A 579 -6.33 -23.95 16.47
CA ALA A 579 -6.11 -24.92 15.40
C ALA A 579 -6.60 -26.32 15.81
N MET A 580 -7.18 -27.06 14.86
CA MET A 580 -7.77 -28.38 15.14
C MET A 580 -6.69 -29.47 15.16
N ILE A 581 -6.75 -30.40 16.10
CA ILE A 581 -5.85 -31.55 16.12
C ILE A 581 -6.49 -32.78 15.49
N ILE A 582 -5.79 -33.38 14.54
CA ILE A 582 -6.08 -34.68 13.92
C ILE A 582 -5.58 -35.77 14.85
N THR A 583 -6.44 -36.73 15.15
CA THR A 583 -6.10 -37.96 15.89
C THR A 583 -5.95 -39.14 14.92
N ASP A 584 -5.27 -40.21 15.33
CA ASP A 584 -5.17 -41.43 14.51
C ASP A 584 -6.57 -42.03 14.23
N ALA A 585 -7.50 -41.91 15.18
CA ALA A 585 -8.89 -42.32 14.98
C ALA A 585 -9.59 -41.53 13.86
N ASP A 586 -9.31 -40.23 13.71
CA ASP A 586 -9.87 -39.41 12.62
C ASP A 586 -9.36 -39.91 11.25
N ARG A 587 -8.08 -40.34 11.18
CA ARG A 587 -7.46 -40.90 9.97
C ARG A 587 -8.07 -42.26 9.61
N ASP A 588 -8.20 -43.14 10.59
CA ASP A 588 -8.80 -44.47 10.41
C ASP A 588 -10.26 -44.38 9.96
N GLU A 589 -11.01 -43.43 10.53
CA GLU A 589 -12.41 -43.18 10.16
C GLU A 589 -12.52 -42.61 8.75
N GLU A 590 -11.65 -41.67 8.36
CA GLU A 590 -11.63 -41.12 7.00
C GLU A 590 -11.30 -42.20 5.96
N ALA A 591 -10.32 -43.05 6.25
CA ALA A 591 -9.93 -44.17 5.38
C ALA A 591 -11.10 -45.13 5.12
N LYS A 592 -11.95 -45.36 6.13
CA LYS A 592 -13.13 -46.23 6.02
C LYS A 592 -14.30 -45.58 5.27
N ARG A 593 -14.59 -44.30 5.54
CA ARG A 593 -15.82 -43.63 5.05
C ARG A 593 -15.69 -43.00 3.68
N PHE A 594 -14.51 -42.53 3.30
CA PHE A 594 -14.31 -41.68 2.12
C PHE A 594 -13.38 -42.30 1.06
N GLY A 595 -13.23 -43.63 1.07
CA GLY A 595 -12.51 -44.36 0.02
C GLY A 595 -13.11 -44.14 -1.38
N SER A 596 -14.43 -43.94 -1.47
CA SER A 596 -15.18 -43.75 -2.72
C SER A 596 -14.96 -42.41 -3.42
N ILE A 597 -14.38 -41.41 -2.75
CA ILE A 597 -14.06 -40.09 -3.33
C ILE A 597 -12.55 -39.86 -3.49
N SER A 598 -11.74 -40.92 -3.35
CA SER A 598 -10.28 -40.84 -3.38
C SER A 598 -9.68 -39.88 -2.34
N SER A 599 -10.24 -39.84 -1.12
CA SER A 599 -9.66 -39.04 -0.04
C SER A 599 -8.21 -39.45 0.25
N THR A 600 -7.41 -38.47 0.68
CA THR A 600 -6.02 -38.65 1.12
C THR A 600 -5.88 -39.45 2.42
N ALA A 601 -6.99 -39.74 3.12
CA ALA A 601 -7.03 -40.47 4.39
C ALA A 601 -6.11 -39.87 5.48
N GLN A 602 -5.99 -38.54 5.49
CA GLN A 602 -5.15 -37.80 6.45
C GLN A 602 -5.90 -37.36 7.70
N GLY A 603 -7.17 -37.71 7.86
CA GLY A 603 -8.04 -37.36 8.99
C GLY A 603 -8.60 -35.93 8.94
N VAL A 604 -8.34 -35.17 7.87
CA VAL A 604 -8.71 -33.75 7.77
C VAL A 604 -10.21 -33.58 7.78
N GLY A 605 -10.94 -34.35 6.97
CA GLY A 605 -12.39 -34.19 6.87
C GLY A 605 -13.12 -34.55 8.17
N ILE A 606 -12.73 -35.65 8.81
CA ILE A 606 -13.30 -36.10 10.08
C ILE A 606 -12.95 -35.11 11.20
N ALA A 607 -11.71 -34.64 11.29
CA ALA A 607 -11.31 -33.64 12.28
C ALA A 607 -12.05 -32.31 12.10
N SER A 608 -12.20 -31.82 10.86
CA SER A 608 -13.00 -30.62 10.58
C SER A 608 -14.46 -30.79 11.00
N ALA A 609 -15.10 -31.92 10.69
CA ALA A 609 -16.46 -32.22 11.13
C ALA A 609 -16.57 -32.32 12.66
N ARG A 610 -15.55 -32.88 13.32
CA ARG A 610 -15.47 -32.93 14.79
C ARG A 610 -15.36 -31.54 15.42
N LYS A 611 -14.62 -30.60 14.81
CA LYS A 611 -14.57 -29.20 15.26
C LYS A 611 -15.94 -28.50 15.18
N MET A 612 -16.76 -28.87 14.20
CA MET A 612 -18.11 -28.31 14.05
C MET A 612 -19.11 -28.94 15.01
N THR A 613 -19.08 -30.27 15.14
CA THR A 613 -20.06 -31.03 15.94
C THR A 613 -19.72 -31.07 17.44
N GLY A 614 -18.44 -30.97 17.81
CA GLY A 614 -17.96 -31.00 19.20
C GLY A 614 -18.08 -29.68 19.95
N ARG A 615 -18.98 -28.77 19.53
CA ARG A 615 -19.19 -27.44 20.15
C ARG A 615 -20.21 -27.44 21.30
N SER A 616 -20.90 -28.56 21.56
CA SER A 616 -22.06 -28.58 22.44
C SER A 616 -22.05 -29.74 23.43
N GLU A 617 -22.80 -29.57 24.52
CA GLU A 617 -23.25 -30.63 25.43
C GLU A 617 -24.32 -31.55 24.80
N TYR A 618 -24.56 -31.49 23.46
CA TYR A 618 -25.43 -32.47 22.80
C TYR A 618 -24.80 -33.86 22.94
N LYS A 619 -25.40 -34.60 23.88
CA LYS A 619 -25.25 -36.01 24.21
C LYS A 619 -24.57 -36.82 23.10
N GLU A 620 -23.42 -37.40 23.47
CA GLU A 620 -22.71 -38.52 22.80
C GLU A 620 -21.68 -38.24 21.68
N LYS A 621 -21.02 -37.08 21.59
CA LYS A 621 -19.92 -36.90 20.62
C LYS A 621 -18.60 -36.42 21.25
N LYS A 622 -17.47 -36.95 20.72
CA LYS A 622 -16.09 -36.64 21.15
C LYS A 622 -15.87 -35.12 21.19
N ALA A 623 -15.35 -34.62 22.31
CA ALA A 623 -14.98 -33.22 22.45
C ALA A 623 -14.01 -32.76 21.33
N ALA A 624 -14.10 -31.48 20.96
CA ALA A 624 -13.08 -30.87 20.10
C ALA A 624 -11.71 -30.98 20.80
N PHE A 625 -10.68 -31.36 20.04
CA PHE A 625 -9.29 -31.43 20.54
C PHE A 625 -8.49 -30.40 19.76
N LEU A 626 -8.13 -29.30 20.42
CA LEU A 626 -7.49 -28.14 19.82
C LEU A 626 -6.00 -28.12 20.17
N ALA A 627 -5.23 -27.28 19.46
CA ALA A 627 -3.78 -27.20 19.65
C ALA A 627 -3.39 -26.83 21.09
N ARG A 628 -4.18 -25.98 21.75
CA ARG A 628 -3.99 -25.62 23.17
C ARG A 628 -4.13 -26.81 24.14
N ASP A 629 -4.85 -27.85 23.74
CA ASP A 629 -5.08 -29.04 24.55
C ASP A 629 -3.97 -30.09 24.29
N CYS A 630 -3.10 -29.86 23.32
CA CYS A 630 -2.03 -30.78 22.92
C CYS A 630 -0.71 -30.41 23.63
N GLU A 631 -0.32 -31.23 24.62
CA GLU A 631 0.88 -30.99 25.44
C GLU A 631 2.16 -30.85 24.62
N VAL A 632 2.34 -31.70 23.60
CA VAL A 632 3.56 -31.71 22.77
C VAL A 632 3.73 -30.46 21.88
N LEU A 633 2.67 -29.67 21.69
CA LEU A 633 2.70 -28.45 20.89
C LEU A 633 2.80 -27.17 21.74
N GLN A 634 2.75 -27.26 23.08
CA GLN A 634 2.82 -26.10 23.97
C GLN A 634 3.98 -25.14 23.70
N PRO A 635 5.21 -25.62 23.36
CA PRO A 635 6.34 -24.72 23.08
C PRO A 635 6.12 -23.75 21.92
N TYR A 636 5.20 -24.05 21.00
CA TYR A 636 4.95 -23.27 19.78
C TYR A 636 3.65 -22.43 19.86
N MET A 637 2.95 -22.44 21.00
CA MET A 637 1.65 -21.79 21.12
C MET A 637 1.76 -20.27 21.10
N GLY A 638 0.90 -19.61 20.31
CA GLY A 638 0.80 -18.16 20.32
C GLY A 638 -0.38 -17.63 19.48
N SER A 639 -0.80 -16.41 19.74
CA SER A 639 -1.96 -15.84 19.05
C SER A 639 -1.61 -15.44 17.60
N ALA A 640 -2.25 -16.09 16.62
CA ALA A 640 -2.09 -15.71 15.21
C ALA A 640 -2.49 -14.24 14.98
N ARG A 641 -3.59 -13.82 15.59
CA ARG A 641 -4.09 -12.44 15.53
C ARG A 641 -3.04 -11.43 15.99
N GLN A 642 -2.35 -11.70 17.10
CA GLN A 642 -1.33 -10.81 17.62
C GLN A 642 -0.11 -10.78 16.70
N ILE A 643 0.40 -11.94 16.27
CA ILE A 643 1.56 -12.02 15.36
C ILE A 643 1.29 -11.28 14.04
N LEU A 644 0.11 -11.45 13.46
CA LEU A 644 -0.29 -10.75 12.24
C LEU A 644 -0.41 -9.24 12.47
N ALA A 645 -1.03 -8.82 13.57
CA ALA A 645 -1.15 -7.40 13.91
C ALA A 645 0.23 -6.75 14.11
N ASP A 646 1.13 -7.40 14.84
CA ASP A 646 2.48 -6.93 15.10
C ASP A 646 3.29 -6.82 13.79
N ALA A 647 3.18 -7.81 12.90
CA ALA A 647 3.83 -7.79 11.59
C ALA A 647 3.32 -6.62 10.72
N ILE A 648 2.00 -6.39 10.67
CA ILE A 648 1.41 -5.28 9.90
C ILE A 648 1.85 -3.93 10.48
N VAL A 649 1.84 -3.77 11.81
CA VAL A 649 2.30 -2.54 12.48
C VAL A 649 3.78 -2.29 12.20
N ALA A 650 4.60 -3.34 12.13
CA ALA A 650 6.00 -3.26 11.81
C ALA A 650 6.30 -3.04 10.31
N GLY A 651 5.27 -2.99 9.44
CA GLY A 651 5.45 -2.84 8.00
C GLY A 651 6.03 -4.09 7.31
N GLN A 652 5.94 -5.25 7.96
CA GLN A 652 6.52 -6.51 7.47
C GLN A 652 5.69 -7.10 6.32
N ARG A 653 6.37 -7.70 5.34
CA ARG A 653 5.72 -8.40 4.21
C ARG A 653 5.29 -9.80 4.66
N ILE A 654 4.03 -10.15 4.38
CA ILE A 654 3.41 -11.40 4.80
C ILE A 654 3.04 -12.22 3.56
N LEU A 655 3.43 -13.49 3.51
CA LEU A 655 2.98 -14.44 2.48
C LEU A 655 2.01 -15.44 3.09
N LEU A 656 0.77 -15.45 2.61
CA LEU A 656 -0.24 -16.45 2.94
C LEU A 656 -0.27 -17.55 1.88
N GLU A 657 0.16 -18.74 2.25
CA GLU A 657 0.15 -19.93 1.42
C GLU A 657 -1.15 -20.73 1.61
N GLY A 658 -1.98 -20.74 0.56
CA GLY A 658 -3.16 -21.58 0.46
C GLY A 658 -2.81 -23.03 0.11
N THR A 659 -3.64 -23.95 0.59
CA THR A 659 -3.55 -25.38 0.29
C THR A 659 -4.61 -25.79 -0.74
N GLN A 660 -4.31 -26.86 -1.50
CA GLN A 660 -5.15 -27.33 -2.63
C GLN A 660 -5.37 -26.25 -3.71
N GLY A 661 -6.35 -26.41 -4.58
CA GLY A 661 -6.71 -25.45 -5.62
C GLY A 661 -8.19 -25.12 -5.61
N THR A 662 -8.58 -24.08 -6.33
CA THR A 662 -9.94 -23.51 -6.35
C THR A 662 -10.99 -24.55 -6.75
N GLY A 663 -10.70 -25.44 -7.70
CA GLY A 663 -11.60 -26.50 -8.14
C GLY A 663 -11.85 -27.59 -7.08
N LEU A 664 -11.11 -27.59 -5.97
CA LEU A 664 -11.35 -28.44 -4.80
C LEU A 664 -12.05 -27.72 -3.65
N SER A 665 -12.49 -26.47 -3.83
CA SER A 665 -13.24 -25.74 -2.78
C SER A 665 -14.51 -26.51 -2.39
N LEU A 666 -14.78 -26.59 -1.08
CA LEU A 666 -16.02 -27.19 -0.55
C LEU A 666 -17.28 -26.54 -1.13
N HIS A 667 -17.23 -25.23 -1.42
CA HIS A 667 -18.39 -24.44 -1.84
C HIS A 667 -18.44 -24.21 -3.35
N HIS A 668 -17.27 -24.12 -3.98
CA HIS A 668 -17.15 -23.67 -5.37
C HIS A 668 -16.58 -24.73 -6.31
N GLY A 669 -16.10 -25.85 -5.78
CA GLY A 669 -15.67 -27.00 -6.57
C GLY A 669 -16.82 -27.96 -6.91
N GLU A 670 -16.49 -29.02 -7.64
CA GLU A 670 -17.44 -30.06 -8.05
C GLU A 670 -17.75 -31.02 -6.90
N TYR A 671 -18.65 -30.61 -6.02
CA TYR A 671 -19.12 -31.45 -4.91
C TYR A 671 -19.77 -32.75 -5.43
N PRO A 672 -19.49 -33.94 -4.83
CA PRO A 672 -18.77 -34.16 -3.56
C PRO A 672 -17.25 -34.36 -3.69
N HIS A 673 -16.65 -34.19 -4.87
CA HIS A 673 -15.23 -34.50 -5.13
C HIS A 673 -14.29 -33.33 -4.77
N VAL A 674 -14.50 -32.76 -3.58
CA VAL A 674 -13.84 -31.54 -3.10
C VAL A 674 -13.17 -31.78 -1.75
N THR A 675 -12.39 -30.82 -1.26
CA THR A 675 -11.89 -30.85 0.12
C THR A 675 -12.94 -30.31 1.10
N THR A 676 -12.64 -30.37 2.40
CA THR A 676 -13.59 -30.01 3.48
C THR A 676 -13.52 -28.55 3.89
N ARG A 677 -12.94 -27.70 3.03
CA ARG A 677 -12.76 -26.26 3.26
C ARG A 677 -12.90 -25.49 1.97
N ASP A 678 -13.12 -24.19 2.10
CA ASP A 678 -12.96 -23.28 0.99
C ASP A 678 -11.46 -23.02 0.71
N THR A 679 -11.05 -23.18 -0.54
CA THR A 679 -9.65 -23.06 -1.00
C THR A 679 -9.41 -21.76 -1.76
N THR A 680 -10.42 -20.88 -1.85
CA THR A 680 -10.29 -19.56 -2.45
C THR A 680 -9.45 -18.61 -1.59
N VAL A 681 -9.12 -17.45 -2.13
CA VAL A 681 -8.52 -16.33 -1.39
C VAL A 681 -9.34 -15.99 -0.15
N ALA A 682 -10.66 -15.86 -0.29
CA ALA A 682 -11.54 -15.51 0.83
C ALA A 682 -11.50 -16.56 1.95
N GLY A 683 -11.55 -17.85 1.58
CA GLY A 683 -11.38 -18.95 2.51
C GLY A 683 -10.03 -18.89 3.22
N CYS A 684 -8.92 -18.74 2.47
CA CYS A 684 -7.58 -18.67 3.06
C CYS A 684 -7.43 -17.51 4.05
N LEU A 685 -7.96 -16.33 3.72
CA LEU A 685 -7.95 -15.16 4.61
C LEU A 685 -8.74 -15.41 5.90
N ALA A 686 -9.92 -16.02 5.79
CA ALA A 686 -10.75 -16.35 6.94
C ALA A 686 -10.04 -17.32 7.89
N ASP A 687 -9.36 -18.33 7.35
CA ASP A 687 -8.62 -19.31 8.15
C ASP A 687 -7.35 -18.77 8.81
N ALA A 688 -6.73 -17.77 8.19
CA ALA A 688 -5.59 -17.06 8.76
C ALA A 688 -6.01 -15.98 9.78
N GLY A 689 -7.25 -15.47 9.70
CA GLY A 689 -7.70 -14.32 10.47
C GLY A 689 -7.19 -12.99 9.91
N ILE A 690 -7.03 -12.89 8.58
CA ILE A 690 -6.51 -11.71 7.88
C ILE A 690 -7.68 -10.92 7.26
N ALA A 691 -7.69 -9.61 7.47
CA ALA A 691 -8.68 -8.73 6.85
C ALA A 691 -8.42 -8.57 5.34
N PRO A 692 -9.46 -8.62 4.48
CA PRO A 692 -9.28 -8.45 3.03
C PRO A 692 -8.60 -7.14 2.63
N SER A 693 -8.78 -6.06 3.40
CA SER A 693 -8.13 -4.76 3.16
C SER A 693 -6.60 -4.78 3.30
N ASN A 694 -6.03 -5.82 3.88
CA ASN A 694 -4.58 -5.97 4.05
C ASN A 694 -3.94 -6.73 2.88
N VAL A 695 -4.74 -7.25 1.94
CA VAL A 695 -4.26 -7.97 0.75
C VAL A 695 -3.68 -6.98 -0.25
N ARG A 696 -2.43 -7.22 -0.63
CA ARG A 696 -1.66 -6.46 -1.60
C ARG A 696 -1.66 -7.11 -2.97
N LYS A 697 -1.30 -8.39 -3.01
CA LYS A 697 -1.26 -9.19 -4.24
C LYS A 697 -1.93 -10.54 -4.03
N ILE A 698 -2.46 -11.07 -5.12
CA ILE A 698 -3.03 -12.42 -5.18
C ILE A 698 -2.33 -13.12 -6.34
N ILE A 699 -1.51 -14.12 -6.00
CA ILE A 699 -0.76 -14.94 -6.95
C ILE A 699 -1.53 -16.25 -7.11
N MET A 700 -2.15 -16.45 -8.27
CA MET A 700 -2.84 -17.70 -8.57
C MET A 700 -1.94 -18.61 -9.40
N VAL A 701 -1.64 -19.79 -8.85
CA VAL A 701 -0.77 -20.78 -9.49
C VAL A 701 -1.63 -21.74 -10.31
N CYS A 702 -1.29 -21.86 -11.60
CA CYS A 702 -1.88 -22.78 -12.54
C CYS A 702 -0.79 -23.63 -13.18
N ARG A 703 -1.12 -24.84 -13.61
CA ARG A 703 -0.25 -25.69 -14.43
C ARG A 703 -0.83 -25.84 -15.83
N THR A 704 0.06 -26.07 -16.79
CA THR A 704 -0.26 -26.25 -18.22
C THR A 704 -1.26 -27.37 -18.48
N TYR A 705 -1.10 -28.50 -17.80
CA TYR A 705 -2.02 -29.64 -17.86
C TYR A 705 -2.63 -29.90 -16.48
N PRO A 706 -3.89 -29.52 -16.20
CA PRO A 706 -4.54 -29.80 -14.92
C PRO A 706 -4.50 -31.29 -14.56
N ILE A 707 -4.46 -31.59 -13.27
CA ILE A 707 -4.41 -32.97 -12.75
C ILE A 707 -5.38 -33.20 -11.60
N ARG A 708 -5.85 -34.44 -11.45
CA ARG A 708 -6.53 -34.93 -10.24
C ARG A 708 -5.90 -36.24 -9.77
N VAL A 709 -6.16 -36.61 -8.52
CA VAL A 709 -5.72 -37.90 -7.96
C VAL A 709 -6.38 -39.04 -8.75
N GLY A 710 -5.66 -40.12 -9.08
CA GLY A 710 -6.25 -41.27 -9.77
C GLY A 710 -7.41 -41.91 -8.98
N GLY A 711 -8.38 -42.46 -9.72
CA GLY A 711 -9.61 -43.05 -9.16
C GLY A 711 -10.85 -42.16 -9.34
N PRO A 712 -11.94 -42.39 -8.59
CA PRO A 712 -13.19 -41.61 -8.65
C PRO A 712 -13.04 -40.23 -8.00
N SER A 713 -12.09 -39.43 -8.49
CA SER A 713 -11.76 -38.10 -7.97
C SER A 713 -12.63 -36.99 -8.55
N GLY A 714 -13.69 -37.32 -9.30
CA GLY A 714 -14.55 -36.36 -10.00
C GLY A 714 -14.17 -36.12 -11.48
N PRO A 715 -14.99 -35.39 -12.23
CA PRO A 715 -14.75 -35.14 -13.65
C PRO A 715 -13.54 -34.22 -13.90
N MET A 716 -13.03 -34.24 -15.12
CA MET A 716 -12.06 -33.28 -15.64
C MET A 716 -12.53 -32.91 -17.05
N ALA A 717 -11.88 -31.93 -17.68
CA ALA A 717 -12.07 -31.67 -19.10
C ALA A 717 -11.57 -32.85 -19.96
N ASN A 718 -11.01 -32.57 -21.13
CA ASN A 718 -10.52 -33.61 -22.02
C ASN A 718 -9.29 -34.31 -21.41
N GLU A 719 -9.48 -35.47 -20.80
CA GLU A 719 -8.38 -36.28 -20.26
C GLU A 719 -7.42 -36.74 -21.36
N VAL A 720 -6.12 -36.65 -21.08
CA VAL A 720 -5.05 -37.02 -22.00
C VAL A 720 -4.16 -38.08 -21.39
N THR A 721 -3.48 -38.87 -22.21
CA THR A 721 -2.55 -39.89 -21.72
C THR A 721 -1.16 -39.30 -21.54
N MET A 722 -0.38 -39.85 -20.60
CA MET A 722 1.03 -39.45 -20.43
C MET A 722 1.86 -39.73 -21.68
N SER A 723 1.52 -40.78 -22.45
CA SER A 723 2.17 -41.06 -23.73
C SER A 723 1.97 -39.94 -24.75
N GLU A 724 0.80 -39.29 -24.75
CA GLU A 724 0.51 -38.18 -25.64
C GLU A 724 1.27 -36.92 -25.23
N ILE A 725 1.35 -36.62 -23.93
CA ILE A 725 2.18 -35.51 -23.42
C ILE A 725 3.66 -35.76 -23.73
N SER A 726 4.15 -37.00 -23.56
CA SER A 726 5.51 -37.39 -23.90
C SER A 726 5.82 -37.12 -25.38
N ARG A 727 4.89 -37.49 -26.27
CA ARG A 727 5.00 -37.25 -27.71
C ARG A 727 5.05 -35.76 -28.06
N ARG A 728 4.21 -34.93 -27.43
CA ARG A 728 4.15 -33.47 -27.69
C ARG A 728 5.35 -32.72 -27.12
N SER A 729 5.67 -32.97 -25.85
CA SER A 729 6.74 -32.27 -25.12
C SER A 729 8.15 -32.72 -25.53
N GLY A 730 8.30 -33.96 -26.02
CA GLY A 730 9.61 -34.60 -26.17
C GLY A 730 10.24 -35.07 -24.85
N ILE A 731 9.51 -35.01 -23.73
CA ILE A 731 9.96 -35.56 -22.43
C ILE A 731 9.76 -37.08 -22.43
N PRO A 732 10.76 -37.88 -22.02
CA PRO A 732 10.60 -39.33 -21.94
C PRO A 732 9.45 -39.75 -21.03
N LEU A 733 8.63 -40.71 -21.47
CA LEU A 733 7.45 -41.19 -20.74
C LEU A 733 7.76 -41.60 -19.30
N GLU A 734 8.85 -42.35 -19.09
CA GLU A 734 9.27 -42.78 -17.74
C GLU A 734 9.55 -41.60 -16.80
N THR A 735 9.99 -40.46 -17.34
CA THR A 735 10.24 -39.25 -16.53
C THR A 735 8.92 -38.60 -16.11
N LEU A 736 7.95 -38.54 -17.01
CA LEU A 736 6.61 -38.01 -16.70
C LEU A 736 5.86 -38.90 -15.70
N GLU A 737 5.90 -40.22 -15.88
CA GLU A 737 5.23 -41.17 -14.98
C GLU A 737 5.82 -41.18 -13.55
N LYS A 738 7.12 -40.91 -13.42
CA LYS A 738 7.77 -40.73 -12.10
C LYS A 738 7.38 -39.39 -11.47
N ALA A 739 7.30 -38.32 -12.26
CA ALA A 739 6.98 -36.97 -11.76
C ALA A 739 5.51 -36.81 -11.36
N GLU A 740 4.58 -37.46 -12.08
CA GLU A 740 3.14 -37.29 -11.91
C GLU A 740 2.51 -38.29 -10.94
N ARG A 741 3.08 -38.36 -9.73
CA ARG A 741 2.56 -39.11 -8.58
C ARG A 741 2.18 -38.17 -7.44
N THR A 742 1.17 -38.53 -6.66
CA THR A 742 0.72 -37.69 -5.55
C THR A 742 1.75 -37.67 -4.40
N THR A 743 2.05 -36.48 -3.87
CA THR A 743 3.05 -36.29 -2.80
C THR A 743 2.68 -36.98 -1.48
N THR A 744 1.38 -37.18 -1.24
CA THR A 744 0.85 -37.72 0.03
C THR A 744 0.52 -39.21 -0.04
N THR A 745 0.01 -39.70 -1.17
CA THR A 745 -0.53 -41.07 -1.31
C THR A 745 0.16 -41.93 -2.37
N ASP A 746 1.15 -41.37 -3.08
CA ASP A 746 1.90 -42.03 -4.16
C ASP A 746 1.02 -42.71 -5.24
N ARG A 747 -0.14 -42.11 -5.52
CA ARG A 747 -1.07 -42.57 -6.57
C ARG A 747 -0.74 -41.92 -7.91
N PRO A 748 -0.95 -42.63 -9.04
CA PRO A 748 -0.89 -42.01 -10.36
C PRO A 748 -1.94 -40.90 -10.47
N ARG A 749 -1.63 -39.84 -11.21
CA ARG A 749 -2.53 -38.72 -11.46
C ARG A 749 -3.27 -38.90 -12.78
N ARG A 750 -4.54 -38.49 -12.80
CA ARG A 750 -5.28 -38.20 -14.03
C ARG A 750 -4.85 -36.83 -14.52
N ILE A 751 -4.68 -36.67 -15.82
CA ILE A 751 -4.21 -35.43 -16.46
C ILE A 751 -5.14 -35.08 -17.61
N ALA A 752 -5.40 -33.80 -17.80
CA ALA A 752 -6.30 -33.32 -18.85
C ALA A 752 -5.71 -32.10 -19.57
N GLU A 753 -6.29 -31.79 -20.72
CA GLU A 753 -6.08 -30.50 -21.39
C GLU A 753 -6.47 -29.34 -20.46
N PHE A 754 -5.91 -28.16 -20.71
CA PHE A 754 -6.22 -26.96 -19.95
C PHE A 754 -7.70 -26.58 -20.08
N ASP A 755 -8.39 -26.46 -18.95
CA ASP A 755 -9.80 -26.09 -18.90
C ASP A 755 -9.96 -24.57 -18.78
N TRP A 756 -10.29 -23.93 -19.90
CA TRP A 756 -10.50 -22.48 -19.98
C TRP A 756 -11.71 -21.98 -19.20
N LEU A 757 -12.78 -22.79 -19.09
CA LEU A 757 -13.97 -22.42 -18.36
C LEU A 757 -13.67 -22.41 -16.85
N GLN A 758 -13.10 -23.49 -16.34
CA GLN A 758 -12.64 -23.58 -14.95
C GLN A 758 -11.64 -22.45 -14.62
N PHE A 759 -10.67 -22.20 -15.51
CA PHE A 759 -9.67 -21.16 -15.29
C PHE A 759 -10.32 -19.79 -15.15
N ARG A 760 -11.22 -19.43 -16.07
CA ARG A 760 -11.95 -18.15 -16.03
C ARG A 760 -12.77 -18.02 -14.74
N ASP A 761 -13.49 -19.06 -14.35
CA ASP A 761 -14.32 -19.03 -13.14
C ASP A 761 -13.44 -18.91 -11.88
N SER A 762 -12.26 -19.55 -11.87
CA SER A 762 -11.27 -19.41 -10.80
C SER A 762 -10.65 -18.01 -10.73
N VAL A 763 -10.41 -17.36 -11.87
CA VAL A 763 -9.99 -15.95 -11.94
C VAL A 763 -11.08 -15.04 -11.36
N GLN A 764 -12.34 -15.24 -11.74
CA GLN A 764 -13.46 -14.41 -11.25
C GLN A 764 -13.63 -14.53 -9.74
N LEU A 765 -13.53 -15.75 -9.22
CA LEU A 765 -13.73 -16.03 -7.80
C LEU A 765 -12.61 -15.48 -6.91
N ASN A 766 -11.35 -15.54 -7.39
CA ASN A 766 -10.18 -15.18 -6.59
C ASN A 766 -9.62 -13.79 -6.88
N GLY A 767 -9.96 -13.18 -8.01
CA GLY A 767 -9.47 -11.86 -8.41
C GLY A 767 -7.94 -11.73 -8.38
N PRO A 768 -7.17 -12.64 -9.03
CA PRO A 768 -5.71 -12.60 -8.98
C PRO A 768 -5.15 -11.28 -9.51
N THR A 769 -4.05 -10.83 -8.93
CA THR A 769 -3.23 -9.75 -9.50
C THR A 769 -2.21 -10.30 -10.49
N ASP A 770 -1.74 -11.52 -10.24
CA ASP A 770 -0.68 -12.18 -10.98
C ASP A 770 -1.01 -13.67 -11.17
N ILE A 771 -0.66 -14.22 -12.34
CA ILE A 771 -0.71 -15.66 -12.59
C ILE A 771 0.71 -16.22 -12.54
N ALA A 772 0.87 -17.35 -11.86
CA ALA A 772 2.09 -18.16 -11.92
C ALA A 772 1.79 -19.44 -12.72
N LEU A 773 2.42 -19.60 -13.88
CA LEU A 773 2.23 -20.76 -14.75
C LEU A 773 3.36 -21.77 -14.58
N THR A 774 3.04 -23.00 -14.21
CA THR A 774 4.03 -24.05 -13.96
C THR A 774 3.96 -25.18 -14.99
N PHE A 775 5.04 -25.97 -15.06
CA PHE A 775 5.19 -27.10 -15.99
C PHE A 775 5.12 -26.67 -17.46
N VAL A 776 5.76 -25.55 -17.80
CA VAL A 776 5.79 -25.10 -19.21
C VAL A 776 6.67 -25.99 -20.09
N ASP A 777 7.53 -26.82 -19.51
CA ASP A 777 8.25 -27.88 -20.23
C ASP A 777 7.35 -28.97 -20.81
N TYR A 778 6.10 -29.06 -20.37
CA TYR A 778 5.15 -30.04 -20.94
C TYR A 778 4.65 -29.61 -22.33
N PHE A 779 4.91 -28.38 -22.76
CA PHE A 779 4.75 -27.98 -24.16
C PHE A 779 5.98 -28.35 -25.00
N ASP A 780 7.20 -28.12 -24.48
CA ASP A 780 8.45 -28.46 -25.15
C ASP A 780 9.58 -28.61 -24.12
N ILE A 781 10.28 -29.74 -24.12
CA ILE A 781 11.43 -30.03 -23.25
C ILE A 781 12.53 -28.96 -23.33
N LYS A 782 12.64 -28.24 -24.47
CA LYS A 782 13.59 -27.14 -24.63
C LYS A 782 13.35 -25.99 -23.65
N ASN A 783 12.10 -25.80 -23.19
CA ASN A 783 11.76 -24.78 -22.21
C ASN A 783 12.53 -24.93 -20.90
N ARG A 784 12.98 -26.14 -20.53
CA ARG A 784 13.82 -26.37 -19.34
C ARG A 784 15.14 -25.59 -19.35
N LYS A 785 15.59 -25.15 -20.52
CA LYS A 785 16.82 -24.35 -20.71
C LYS A 785 16.55 -22.84 -20.80
N ALA A 786 15.27 -22.42 -20.75
CA ALA A 786 14.90 -21.02 -20.82
C ALA A 786 15.04 -20.35 -19.45
N TYR A 787 15.75 -19.21 -19.42
CA TYR A 787 15.89 -18.32 -18.26
C TYR A 787 15.22 -16.96 -18.49
N ARG A 788 14.80 -16.68 -19.74
CA ARG A 788 14.08 -15.46 -20.14
C ARG A 788 12.83 -15.84 -20.92
N PHE A 789 11.84 -14.97 -20.89
CA PHE A 789 10.54 -15.23 -21.52
C PHE A 789 10.67 -15.47 -23.03
N GLU A 790 11.54 -14.73 -23.70
CA GLU A 790 11.75 -14.80 -25.16
C GLU A 790 12.46 -16.10 -25.60
N GLN A 791 13.00 -16.88 -24.65
CA GLN A 791 13.66 -18.15 -24.92
C GLN A 791 12.71 -19.34 -24.89
N LEU A 792 11.45 -19.13 -24.48
CA LEU A 792 10.42 -20.16 -24.46
C LEU A 792 9.99 -20.53 -25.88
N SER A 793 9.45 -21.73 -26.04
CA SER A 793 8.87 -22.16 -27.32
C SER A 793 7.73 -21.24 -27.74
N GLN A 794 7.55 -21.07 -29.06
CA GLN A 794 6.51 -20.19 -29.59
C GLN A 794 5.11 -20.62 -29.12
N GLU A 795 4.85 -21.91 -28.99
CA GLU A 795 3.62 -22.46 -28.43
C GLU A 795 3.38 -21.98 -26.99
N THR A 796 4.43 -22.01 -26.15
CA THR A 796 4.35 -21.56 -24.76
C THR A 796 4.09 -20.06 -24.67
N ILE A 797 4.77 -19.26 -25.49
CA ILE A 797 4.56 -17.80 -25.54
C ILE A 797 3.12 -17.47 -25.96
N SER A 798 2.60 -18.15 -26.99
CA SER A 798 1.22 -17.99 -27.44
C SER A 798 0.21 -18.37 -26.35
N PHE A 799 0.44 -19.49 -25.66
CA PHE A 799 -0.41 -19.97 -24.56
C PHE A 799 -0.42 -19.00 -23.37
N VAL A 800 0.74 -18.43 -23.03
CA VAL A 800 0.84 -17.37 -22.01
C VAL A 800 -0.01 -16.16 -22.42
N GLY A 801 0.09 -15.73 -23.69
CA GLY A 801 -0.74 -14.63 -24.20
C GLY A 801 -2.25 -14.93 -24.16
N GLU A 802 -2.67 -16.20 -24.24
CA GLU A 802 -4.07 -16.59 -24.07
C GLU A 802 -4.50 -16.55 -22.60
N ILE A 803 -3.68 -17.05 -21.68
CA ILE A 803 -3.93 -16.92 -20.23
C ILE A 803 -4.06 -15.45 -19.82
N GLU A 804 -3.18 -14.58 -20.32
CA GLU A 804 -3.23 -13.14 -20.04
C GLU A 804 -4.51 -12.49 -20.60
N ARG A 805 -4.94 -12.88 -21.80
CA ARG A 805 -6.20 -12.42 -22.41
C ARG A 805 -7.45 -12.88 -21.66
N VAL A 806 -7.50 -14.14 -21.24
CA VAL A 806 -8.67 -14.71 -20.54
C VAL A 806 -8.76 -14.20 -19.11
N SER A 807 -7.63 -14.08 -18.41
CA SER A 807 -7.61 -13.59 -17.02
C SER A 807 -7.68 -12.07 -16.90
N GLY A 808 -7.23 -11.34 -17.92
CA GLY A 808 -6.96 -9.91 -17.83
C GLY A 808 -5.81 -9.58 -16.88
N ARG A 809 -4.95 -10.56 -16.55
CA ARG A 809 -3.84 -10.45 -15.59
C ARG A 809 -2.54 -10.94 -16.21
N PRO A 810 -1.39 -10.35 -15.86
CA PRO A 810 -0.10 -10.81 -16.36
C PRO A 810 0.25 -12.21 -15.83
N VAL A 811 0.92 -13.02 -16.66
CA VAL A 811 1.62 -14.21 -16.20
C VAL A 811 3.00 -13.77 -15.73
N SER A 812 3.10 -13.47 -14.44
CA SER A 812 4.27 -12.85 -13.83
C SER A 812 5.38 -13.84 -13.48
N LEU A 813 5.04 -15.12 -13.29
CA LEU A 813 6.00 -16.16 -12.90
C LEU A 813 5.80 -17.40 -13.78
N LEU A 814 6.88 -17.97 -14.31
CA LEU A 814 6.82 -19.21 -15.10
C LEU A 814 7.82 -20.24 -14.61
N SER A 815 7.35 -21.43 -14.20
CA SER A 815 8.23 -22.54 -13.82
C SER A 815 8.53 -23.40 -15.03
N THR A 816 9.78 -23.38 -15.49
CA THR A 816 10.27 -24.13 -16.65
C THR A 816 10.70 -25.56 -16.35
N ASP A 817 10.96 -25.87 -15.08
CA ASP A 817 11.26 -27.21 -14.56
C ASP A 817 11.28 -27.12 -13.01
N PHE A 818 11.47 -28.26 -12.32
CA PHE A 818 11.53 -28.35 -10.87
C PHE A 818 12.97 -28.23 -10.34
N ASN A 819 13.59 -27.05 -10.50
CA ASN A 819 14.98 -26.76 -10.13
C ASN A 819 15.13 -25.32 -9.60
N TRP A 820 16.19 -25.01 -8.83
CA TRP A 820 16.41 -23.73 -8.15
C TRP A 820 16.51 -22.50 -9.06
N ARG A 821 16.85 -22.67 -10.34
CA ARG A 821 17.03 -21.57 -11.32
C ARG A 821 15.95 -21.48 -12.38
N ASN A 822 14.85 -22.22 -12.23
CA ASN A 822 13.92 -22.50 -13.32
C ASN A 822 12.56 -21.82 -13.11
N VAL A 823 12.55 -20.67 -12.42
CA VAL A 823 11.41 -19.75 -12.41
C VAL A 823 11.82 -18.48 -13.17
N ILE A 824 11.17 -18.22 -14.30
CA ILE A 824 11.28 -16.97 -15.03
C ILE A 824 10.38 -15.96 -14.33
N ASP A 825 10.97 -14.91 -13.77
CA ASP A 825 10.27 -13.82 -13.10
C ASP A 825 10.12 -12.61 -14.04
N ARG A 826 8.87 -12.29 -14.39
CA ARG A 826 8.47 -11.18 -15.28
C ARG A 826 7.92 -9.98 -14.49
N ARG A 827 7.97 -9.99 -13.16
CA ARG A 827 7.51 -8.87 -12.34
C ARG A 827 8.39 -7.64 -12.62
N ALA A 828 7.81 -6.45 -12.70
CA ALA A 828 8.58 -5.20 -12.78
C ALA A 828 9.18 -4.89 -11.40
N TRP A 829 10.51 -4.83 -11.31
CA TRP A 829 11.25 -4.52 -10.08
C TRP A 829 11.62 -3.04 -10.01
#